data_AF-A0A936SJ04-F1
#
_entry.id   AF-A0A936SJ04-F1
#
_cell.length_a   1.000
_cell.length_b   1.000
_cell.length_c   1.000
_cell.angle_alpha   90.00
_cell.angle_beta   90.00
_cell.angle_gamma   90.00
#
_symmetry.space_group_name_H-M   'P 1'
#
loop_
_entity.id
_entity.type
_entity.pdbx_description
1 polymer ?
#
loop_
_entity_poly.entity_id
_entity_poly.type
_entity_poly.pdbx_seq_one_letter_code
_entity_poly.pdbx_strand_id
1 'polypeptide(L)'
;MASPATSTDLERALQRYGDDLYRVALLLAPDATRAGRALLLATSRLAAADSRGDEPALLRALLAALPARPAGRRLRHMPEWTEPPAQHADHKPLLLAIARLPQAPRLALGLSLLRAFEPAQIAAIIGGDEPAVRTQLRDALLALAPHAALDRAPAIVLIADAPEDCRPTRAALGLADARLRHDPAIRGHLATCSACRAAELAWAQLIATAEEVLRGALREARLPATLAAQVQAAARAPQAGTSRHWLANPRVRIALVALPVIAIIAWLVWPRAAPPATSTAAAPVPPAASTAELVRRARDLLYTPVADAAIWHGQYAIQWNFPDNTYALLTADQWLDPAGGRHRLQLVHHTGGGPYEFELADTEGRLWYAGSPNYAAALYPFKTYSDRLRLQINASAEQRAQMLAARLRSGAWSIAEAYLRQAAGAELHAWGRQQDADGHLLQLVSFPGTSPLALPDGAPGAGTITIMLAIDEQTGRLREVRELFGGAGAEQTTRTTWRVLAEESLAAAAGDRIFDQRTAWNGTGTFDEVGLVISAQLPLLVPDQLASPALLLDIAGSALRLPATLPPDADTLYLLNRSPNQPAAGSVPGSLTWIAAGGGRQVAINTSDRDNRLPGFAADERLTIAGARVALKALPGRRYRAILALGDVSALGTPLVSQVSTIGYTRAELIALIESLQPPTLAMFRAQAPLLVEPRPHDAAWQALLGALADPPQPPPGGARHFTEQVFKRQLAQPDPLADPYHRPPYGGWPERFSQENWARTSPLSNTLETVSLTRDAGGTLIARQYRGAAAEWDYDALADRTQRFVGRRVIPIVNEDQAIVLRMLGCGGAQLAEANGQRTLMLTESAGGAGMCLKPEYIELGRIQRLGAGYATEQTPYLADIDAPITTVITLGADGRPVRIVVIGGAPASGTLLESWERTGEELLAPDQLPADLFSAQPPPARLRALYGSPDAPGSVIEPTTQTITTALALARSPLLGFLPGEGQPALVSLDAAPPPEQAIGRIYSLSTDSVFGRMLAEGYLIRAVYTARTSGGLQLVRFYQGAAGEVGAYLRWQAQWLQSAPQTLRIGGRNLPAWQAIDRDSGTAWLLFELDGTLIAVESPTPELLPVLAQLQPIGTAAP
;
A
#
# COMPACT_ATOMS: atom_id res chain seq x y z
N MET A 1 -52.89 -44.04 -11.89
CA MET A 1 -53.08 -43.23 -10.68
C MET A 1 -51.70 -42.87 -10.16
N ALA A 2 -51.27 -41.63 -10.31
CA ALA A 2 -49.99 -41.15 -9.76
C ALA A 2 -50.16 -40.81 -8.27
N SER A 3 -49.15 -41.08 -7.45
CA SER A 3 -49.19 -40.82 -6.00
C SER A 3 -48.98 -39.32 -5.71
N PRO A 4 -49.75 -38.65 -4.85
CA PRO A 4 -49.59 -37.21 -4.56
C PRO A 4 -48.22 -36.83 -3.94
N ALA A 5 -47.43 -37.81 -3.51
CA ALA A 5 -46.08 -37.60 -2.97
C ALA A 5 -45.02 -37.30 -4.05
N THR A 6 -45.13 -37.88 -5.25
CA THR A 6 -44.11 -37.74 -6.31
C THR A 6 -44.18 -36.39 -7.02
N SER A 7 -45.37 -35.82 -7.20
CA SER A 7 -45.55 -34.48 -7.78
C SER A 7 -45.03 -33.38 -6.86
N THR A 8 -45.21 -33.52 -5.53
CA THR A 8 -44.67 -32.56 -4.55
C THR A 8 -43.15 -32.67 -4.41
N ASP A 9 -42.56 -33.85 -4.63
CA ASP A 9 -41.11 -34.03 -4.63
C ASP A 9 -40.45 -33.40 -5.88
N LEU A 10 -41.07 -33.53 -7.07
CA LEU A 10 -40.59 -32.88 -8.30
C LEU A 10 -40.66 -31.35 -8.22
N GLU A 11 -41.74 -30.79 -7.64
CA GLU A 11 -41.87 -29.35 -7.40
C GLU A 11 -40.77 -28.82 -6.46
N ARG A 12 -40.51 -29.52 -5.34
CA ARG A 12 -39.43 -29.16 -4.40
C ARG A 12 -38.05 -29.25 -5.06
N ALA A 13 -37.82 -30.25 -5.91
CA ALA A 13 -36.57 -30.39 -6.63
C ALA A 13 -36.34 -29.26 -7.66
N LEU A 14 -37.38 -28.83 -8.37
CA LEU A 14 -37.30 -27.71 -9.31
C LEU A 14 -37.13 -26.36 -8.61
N GLN A 15 -37.66 -26.19 -7.40
CA GLN A 15 -37.37 -25.01 -6.57
C GLN A 15 -35.90 -24.98 -6.13
N ARG A 16 -35.30 -26.15 -5.87
CA ARG A 16 -33.91 -26.26 -5.41
C ARG A 16 -32.88 -26.15 -6.55
N TYR A 17 -33.17 -26.75 -7.71
CA TYR A 17 -32.22 -26.90 -8.81
C TYR A 17 -32.61 -26.14 -10.08
N GLY A 18 -33.74 -25.44 -10.11
CA GLY A 18 -34.30 -24.83 -11.33
C GLY A 18 -33.38 -23.82 -12.01
N ASP A 19 -32.73 -22.94 -11.24
CA ASP A 19 -31.75 -21.98 -11.78
C ASP A 19 -30.52 -22.68 -12.36
N ASP A 20 -30.05 -23.73 -11.70
CA ASP A 20 -28.86 -24.47 -12.14
C ASP A 20 -29.13 -25.32 -13.38
N LEU A 21 -30.30 -25.97 -13.44
CA LEU A 21 -30.78 -26.67 -14.65
C LEU A 21 -30.96 -25.69 -15.81
N TYR A 22 -31.42 -24.47 -15.55
CA TYR A 22 -31.54 -23.43 -16.56
C TYR A 22 -30.18 -22.94 -17.08
N ARG A 23 -29.18 -22.76 -16.21
CA ARG A 23 -27.80 -22.42 -16.61
C ARG A 23 -27.17 -23.51 -17.48
N VAL A 24 -27.36 -24.79 -17.12
CA VAL A 24 -26.93 -25.93 -17.95
C VAL A 24 -27.67 -25.93 -19.29
N ALA A 25 -28.97 -25.63 -19.30
CA ALA A 25 -29.74 -25.50 -20.54
C ALA A 25 -29.23 -24.34 -21.43
N LEU A 26 -28.88 -23.19 -20.85
CA LEU A 26 -28.32 -22.03 -21.56
C LEU A 26 -26.94 -22.30 -22.16
N LEU A 27 -26.12 -23.08 -21.47
CA LEU A 27 -24.80 -23.50 -21.96
C LEU A 27 -24.90 -24.34 -23.26
N LEU A 28 -25.96 -25.16 -23.36
CA LEU A 28 -26.12 -26.16 -24.41
C LEU A 28 -27.06 -25.72 -25.54
N ALA A 29 -28.00 -24.81 -25.23
CA ALA A 29 -28.92 -24.24 -26.20
C ALA A 29 -28.29 -23.07 -26.98
N PRO A 30 -28.75 -22.78 -28.21
CA PRO A 30 -28.29 -21.62 -28.97
C PRO A 30 -28.87 -20.29 -28.47
N ASP A 31 -29.99 -20.31 -27.74
CA ASP A 31 -30.70 -19.13 -27.24
C ASP A 31 -31.51 -19.49 -25.96
N ALA A 32 -31.90 -18.46 -25.20
CA ALA A 32 -32.64 -18.61 -23.95
C ALA A 32 -34.04 -19.24 -24.15
N THR A 33 -34.68 -18.99 -25.29
CA THR A 33 -36.00 -19.55 -25.61
C THR A 33 -35.95 -21.07 -25.75
N ARG A 34 -34.93 -21.61 -26.42
CA ARG A 34 -34.73 -23.06 -26.55
C ARG A 34 -34.26 -23.71 -25.26
N ALA A 35 -33.44 -23.02 -24.47
CA ALA A 35 -33.07 -23.47 -23.13
C ALA A 35 -34.32 -23.66 -22.26
N GLY A 36 -35.20 -22.66 -22.23
CA GLY A 36 -36.46 -22.72 -21.49
C GLY A 36 -37.42 -23.79 -22.00
N ARG A 37 -37.55 -23.95 -23.33
CA ARG A 37 -38.39 -25.00 -23.92
C ARG A 37 -37.88 -26.41 -23.59
N ALA A 38 -36.56 -26.63 -23.59
CA ALA A 38 -35.97 -27.92 -23.21
C ALA A 38 -36.25 -28.24 -21.73
N LEU A 39 -36.12 -27.24 -20.85
CA LEU A 39 -36.43 -27.40 -19.41
C LEU A 39 -37.91 -27.73 -19.17
N LEU A 40 -38.83 -27.08 -19.88
CA LEU A 40 -40.27 -27.37 -19.83
C LEU A 40 -40.61 -28.79 -20.33
N LEU A 41 -39.99 -29.22 -21.43
CA LEU A 41 -40.18 -30.56 -21.99
C LEU A 41 -39.61 -31.65 -21.08
N ALA A 42 -38.46 -31.41 -20.45
CA ALA A 42 -37.87 -32.31 -19.47
C ALA A 42 -38.79 -32.48 -18.25
N THR A 43 -39.30 -31.36 -17.74
CA THR A 43 -40.19 -31.33 -16.58
C THR A 43 -41.51 -32.03 -16.85
N SER A 44 -42.15 -31.76 -18.00
CA SER A 44 -43.42 -32.40 -18.36
C SER A 44 -43.28 -33.91 -18.59
N ARG A 45 -42.15 -34.37 -19.15
CA ARG A 45 -41.85 -35.80 -19.30
C ARG A 45 -41.64 -36.49 -17.95
N LEU A 46 -40.93 -35.86 -17.02
CA LEU A 46 -40.73 -36.40 -15.68
C LEU A 46 -42.03 -36.45 -14.87
N ALA A 47 -42.88 -35.42 -15.00
CA ALA A 47 -44.21 -35.39 -14.39
C ALA A 47 -45.13 -36.49 -14.96
N ALA A 48 -45.04 -36.80 -16.26
CA ALA A 48 -45.78 -37.89 -16.88
C ALA A 48 -45.24 -39.29 -16.53
N ALA A 49 -43.94 -39.40 -16.23
CA ALA A 49 -43.25 -40.66 -15.92
C ALA A 49 -43.24 -41.02 -14.42
N ASP A 50 -43.88 -40.19 -13.56
CA ASP A 50 -43.98 -40.38 -12.10
C ASP A 50 -42.64 -40.66 -11.39
N SER A 51 -41.57 -40.03 -11.89
CA SER A 51 -40.19 -40.25 -11.43
C SER A 51 -39.83 -39.35 -10.25
N ARG A 52 -39.03 -39.86 -9.29
CA ARG A 52 -38.49 -39.05 -8.18
C ARG A 52 -37.60 -37.92 -8.75
N GLY A 53 -37.84 -36.69 -8.29
CA GLY A 53 -37.09 -35.50 -8.71
C GLY A 53 -35.72 -35.39 -8.03
N ASP A 54 -34.79 -36.28 -8.34
CA ASP A 54 -33.38 -36.07 -7.99
C ASP A 54 -32.64 -35.30 -9.10
N GLU A 55 -31.55 -34.63 -8.74
CA GLU A 55 -30.76 -33.80 -9.67
C GLU A 55 -30.25 -34.60 -10.89
N PRO A 56 -29.75 -35.85 -10.76
CA PRO A 56 -29.33 -36.65 -11.91
C PRO A 56 -30.48 -37.05 -12.84
N ALA A 57 -31.69 -37.33 -12.34
CA ALA A 57 -32.86 -37.59 -13.19
C ALA A 57 -33.31 -36.34 -13.94
N LEU A 58 -33.28 -35.18 -13.28
CA LEU A 58 -33.58 -33.88 -13.91
C LEU A 58 -32.58 -33.52 -15.01
N LEU A 59 -31.29 -33.72 -14.77
CA LEU A 59 -30.24 -33.52 -15.78
C LEU A 59 -30.40 -34.48 -16.98
N ARG A 60 -30.66 -35.78 -16.74
CA ARG A 60 -30.91 -36.75 -17.83
C ARG A 60 -32.14 -36.39 -18.66
N ALA A 61 -33.22 -35.98 -18.01
CA ALA A 61 -34.43 -35.53 -18.70
C ALA A 61 -34.18 -34.25 -19.51
N LEU A 62 -33.39 -33.32 -18.99
CA LEU A 62 -32.98 -32.10 -19.70
C LEU A 62 -32.17 -32.44 -20.95
N LEU A 63 -31.21 -33.36 -20.84
CA LEU A 63 -30.40 -33.82 -21.98
C LEU A 63 -31.26 -34.48 -23.07
N ALA A 64 -32.23 -35.31 -22.68
CA ALA A 64 -33.16 -35.94 -23.61
C ALA A 64 -34.17 -34.95 -24.24
N ALA A 65 -34.34 -33.77 -23.65
CA ALA A 65 -35.22 -32.71 -24.16
C ALA A 65 -34.50 -31.68 -25.05
N LEU A 66 -33.16 -31.65 -25.02
CA LEU A 66 -32.36 -30.81 -25.91
C LEU A 66 -32.36 -31.38 -27.35
N PRO A 67 -32.43 -30.53 -28.39
CA PRO A 67 -32.44 -30.99 -29.77
C PRO A 67 -31.11 -31.67 -30.13
N ALA A 68 -31.16 -32.89 -30.69
CA ALA A 68 -29.99 -33.56 -31.22
C ALA A 68 -29.37 -32.72 -32.34
N ARG A 69 -28.15 -32.22 -32.12
CA ARG A 69 -27.46 -31.37 -33.09
C ARG A 69 -26.69 -32.28 -34.08
N PRO A 70 -26.94 -32.22 -35.39
CA PRO A 70 -26.14 -32.98 -36.34
C PRO A 70 -24.68 -32.51 -36.28
N ALA A 71 -23.75 -33.47 -36.14
CA ALA A 71 -22.32 -33.21 -36.04
C ALA A 71 -21.85 -32.35 -37.23
N GLY A 72 -21.24 -31.19 -36.94
CA GLY A 72 -20.62 -30.31 -37.94
C GLY A 72 -21.33 -29.00 -38.29
N ARG A 73 -22.56 -28.74 -37.82
CA ARG A 73 -23.25 -27.46 -38.11
C ARG A 73 -22.84 -26.36 -37.13
N ARG A 74 -22.03 -25.39 -37.60
CA ARG A 74 -21.60 -24.20 -36.83
C ARG A 74 -22.81 -23.41 -36.30
N LEU A 75 -22.71 -22.87 -35.08
CA LEU A 75 -23.68 -21.92 -34.53
C LEU A 75 -23.77 -20.69 -35.47
N ARG A 76 -24.95 -20.44 -36.06
CA ARG A 76 -25.20 -19.23 -36.89
C ARG A 76 -25.29 -17.95 -36.05
N HIS A 77 -25.76 -18.06 -34.81
CA HIS A 77 -25.80 -16.99 -33.83
C HIS A 77 -25.12 -17.48 -32.54
N MET A 78 -24.31 -16.62 -31.93
CA MET A 78 -23.69 -16.90 -30.64
C MET A 78 -24.68 -16.63 -29.50
N PRO A 79 -24.67 -17.43 -28.44
CA PRO A 79 -25.52 -17.19 -27.27
C PRO A 79 -25.21 -15.84 -26.62
N GLU A 80 -26.23 -15.20 -26.05
CA GLU A 80 -26.13 -13.89 -25.39
C GLU A 80 -25.08 -13.87 -24.27
N TRP A 81 -24.93 -14.97 -23.52
CA TRP A 81 -23.92 -15.10 -22.46
C TRP A 81 -22.46 -15.02 -22.96
N THR A 82 -22.22 -15.04 -24.28
CA THR A 82 -20.88 -14.88 -24.86
C THR A 82 -20.45 -13.42 -25.00
N GLU A 83 -21.34 -12.47 -24.73
CA GLU A 83 -21.06 -11.04 -24.72
C GLU A 83 -20.86 -10.57 -23.27
N PRO A 84 -19.61 -10.47 -22.78
CA PRO A 84 -19.36 -10.01 -21.42
C PRO A 84 -19.63 -8.49 -21.28
N PRO A 85 -19.89 -7.99 -20.06
CA PRO A 85 -19.93 -6.55 -19.79
C PRO A 85 -18.63 -5.86 -20.21
N ALA A 86 -18.68 -4.55 -20.51
CA ALA A 86 -17.51 -3.80 -20.98
C ALA A 86 -16.26 -3.90 -20.07
N GLN A 87 -16.47 -4.10 -18.76
CA GLN A 87 -15.40 -4.28 -17.76
C GLN A 87 -14.63 -5.60 -17.91
N HIS A 88 -15.15 -6.58 -18.67
CA HIS A 88 -14.58 -7.91 -18.88
C HIS A 88 -14.48 -8.26 -20.38
N ALA A 89 -14.26 -7.25 -21.23
CA ALA A 89 -14.16 -7.45 -22.69
C ALA A 89 -13.10 -8.50 -23.08
N ASP A 90 -12.03 -8.63 -22.29
CA ASP A 90 -10.93 -9.57 -22.49
C ASP A 90 -11.35 -11.05 -22.34
N HIS A 91 -12.50 -11.33 -21.70
CA HIS A 91 -13.03 -12.70 -21.55
C HIS A 91 -13.75 -13.20 -22.82
N LYS A 92 -14.07 -12.29 -23.75
CA LYS A 92 -14.86 -12.59 -24.96
C LYS A 92 -14.25 -13.69 -25.84
N PRO A 93 -12.93 -13.74 -26.11
CA PRO A 93 -12.32 -14.81 -26.91
C PRO A 93 -12.53 -16.20 -26.29
N LEU A 94 -12.37 -16.31 -24.97
CA LEU A 94 -12.55 -17.58 -24.25
C LEU A 94 -14.02 -18.02 -24.21
N LEU A 95 -14.96 -17.09 -23.97
CA LEU A 95 -16.39 -17.38 -24.01
C LEU A 95 -16.86 -17.85 -25.39
N LEU A 96 -16.35 -17.22 -26.46
CA LEU A 96 -16.61 -17.65 -27.83
C LEU A 96 -16.02 -19.04 -28.11
N ALA A 97 -14.85 -19.37 -27.56
CA ALA A 97 -14.25 -20.69 -27.70
C ALA A 97 -15.08 -21.77 -26.98
N ILE A 98 -15.53 -21.51 -25.74
CA ILE A 98 -16.43 -22.40 -24.99
C ILE A 98 -17.74 -22.62 -25.76
N ALA A 99 -18.33 -21.55 -26.29
CA ALA A 99 -19.53 -21.63 -27.11
C ALA A 99 -19.34 -22.33 -28.45
N ARG A 100 -18.12 -22.62 -28.89
CA ARG A 100 -17.82 -23.38 -30.12
C ARG A 100 -17.48 -24.84 -29.87
N LEU A 101 -17.21 -25.24 -28.62
CA LEU A 101 -16.95 -26.64 -28.26
C LEU A 101 -18.11 -27.56 -28.70
N PRO A 102 -17.86 -28.81 -29.12
CA PRO A 102 -18.94 -29.77 -29.37
C PRO A 102 -19.81 -29.96 -28.11
N GLN A 103 -21.08 -30.35 -28.30
CA GLN A 103 -22.07 -30.37 -27.22
C GLN A 103 -21.66 -31.27 -26.04
N ALA A 104 -21.11 -32.46 -26.29
CA ALA A 104 -20.70 -33.39 -25.25
C ALA A 104 -19.51 -32.87 -24.40
N PRO A 105 -18.38 -32.43 -24.99
CA PRO A 105 -17.31 -31.77 -24.23
C PRO A 105 -17.75 -30.52 -23.48
N ARG A 106 -18.65 -29.70 -24.07
CA ARG A 106 -19.19 -28.51 -23.42
C ARG A 106 -20.08 -28.85 -22.22
N LEU A 107 -20.88 -29.90 -22.33
CA LEU A 107 -21.68 -30.43 -21.23
C LEU A 107 -20.80 -30.96 -20.11
N ALA A 108 -19.80 -31.78 -20.43
CA ALA A 108 -18.85 -32.30 -19.46
C ALA A 108 -18.14 -31.15 -18.73
N LEU A 109 -17.66 -30.14 -19.46
CA LEU A 109 -17.04 -28.94 -18.90
C LEU A 109 -18.01 -28.17 -18.00
N GLY A 110 -19.27 -28.00 -18.42
CA GLY A 110 -20.30 -27.33 -17.62
C GLY A 110 -20.61 -28.07 -16.31
N LEU A 111 -20.78 -29.39 -16.36
CA LEU A 111 -21.04 -30.19 -15.16
C LEU A 111 -19.83 -30.23 -14.23
N SER A 112 -18.62 -30.29 -14.77
CA SER A 112 -17.39 -30.27 -13.97
C SER A 112 -17.15 -28.89 -13.33
N LEU A 113 -17.21 -27.79 -14.08
CA LEU A 113 -16.83 -26.46 -13.58
C LEU A 113 -17.97 -25.70 -12.90
N LEU A 114 -19.22 -25.85 -13.34
CA LEU A 114 -20.37 -25.15 -12.74
C LEU A 114 -20.98 -25.93 -11.57
N ARG A 115 -20.88 -27.27 -11.58
CA ARG A 115 -21.52 -28.15 -10.60
C ARG A 115 -20.56 -29.02 -9.80
N ALA A 116 -19.26 -29.00 -10.09
CA ALA A 116 -18.24 -29.83 -9.42
C ALA A 116 -18.54 -31.35 -9.49
N PHE A 117 -19.16 -31.81 -10.59
CA PHE A 117 -19.39 -33.25 -10.78
C PHE A 117 -18.08 -33.95 -11.14
N GLU A 118 -17.82 -35.07 -10.46
CA GLU A 118 -16.68 -35.93 -10.76
C GLU A 118 -16.89 -36.65 -12.11
N PRO A 119 -15.83 -37.00 -12.84
CA PRO A 119 -15.94 -37.66 -14.15
C PRO A 119 -16.82 -38.93 -14.14
N ALA A 120 -16.82 -39.69 -13.04
CA ALA A 120 -17.68 -40.86 -12.85
C ALA A 120 -19.18 -40.49 -12.77
N GLN A 121 -19.52 -39.39 -12.11
CA GLN A 121 -20.89 -38.89 -11.99
C GLN A 121 -21.38 -38.33 -13.31
N ILE A 122 -20.51 -37.63 -14.05
CA ILE A 122 -20.80 -37.13 -15.40
C ILE A 122 -21.08 -38.31 -16.32
N ALA A 123 -20.22 -39.35 -16.31
CA ALA A 123 -20.37 -40.55 -17.13
C ALA A 123 -21.73 -41.25 -16.91
N ALA A 124 -22.18 -41.34 -15.66
CA ALA A 124 -23.50 -41.88 -15.30
C ALA A 124 -24.67 -41.04 -15.83
N ILE A 125 -24.49 -39.73 -16.02
CA ILE A 125 -25.51 -38.82 -16.54
C ILE A 125 -25.57 -38.84 -18.07
N ILE A 126 -24.42 -38.90 -18.75
CA ILE A 126 -24.35 -38.85 -20.22
C ILE A 126 -24.37 -40.24 -20.89
N GLY A 127 -24.31 -41.33 -20.10
CA GLY A 127 -24.37 -42.70 -20.59
C GLY A 127 -23.06 -43.19 -21.23
N GLY A 128 -21.92 -42.84 -20.64
CA GLY A 128 -20.57 -43.22 -21.11
C GLY A 128 -19.71 -43.87 -20.02
N ASP A 129 -18.42 -44.06 -20.31
CA ASP A 129 -17.42 -44.50 -19.33
C ASP A 129 -16.62 -43.31 -18.77
N GLU A 130 -16.11 -43.44 -17.54
CA GLU A 130 -15.30 -42.39 -16.89
C GLU A 130 -14.07 -41.97 -17.71
N PRO A 131 -13.30 -42.89 -18.33
CA PRO A 131 -12.14 -42.53 -19.15
C PRO A 131 -12.49 -41.67 -20.36
N ALA A 132 -13.62 -41.91 -21.03
CA ALA A 132 -14.07 -41.06 -22.14
C ALA A 132 -14.42 -39.65 -21.65
N VAL A 133 -15.03 -39.51 -20.47
CA VAL A 133 -15.32 -38.17 -19.90
C VAL A 133 -14.04 -37.42 -19.58
N ARG A 134 -13.05 -38.07 -18.95
CA ARG A 134 -11.74 -37.46 -18.66
C ARG A 134 -11.03 -37.01 -19.95
N THR A 135 -11.12 -37.83 -20.98
CA THR A 135 -10.59 -37.51 -22.32
C THR A 135 -11.30 -36.30 -22.94
N GLN A 136 -12.64 -36.26 -22.87
CA GLN A 136 -13.43 -35.13 -23.36
C GLN A 136 -13.13 -33.83 -22.62
N LEU A 137 -12.95 -33.88 -21.30
CA LEU A 137 -12.58 -32.72 -20.48
C LEU A 137 -11.17 -32.21 -20.84
N ARG A 138 -10.20 -33.12 -20.95
CA ARG A 138 -8.84 -32.80 -21.40
C ARG A 138 -8.86 -32.09 -22.75
N ASP A 139 -9.52 -32.70 -23.73
CA ASP A 139 -9.52 -32.21 -25.10
C ASP A 139 -10.30 -30.88 -25.21
N ALA A 140 -11.36 -30.69 -24.40
CA ALA A 140 -12.04 -29.42 -24.27
C ALA A 140 -11.12 -28.33 -23.74
N LEU A 141 -10.41 -28.59 -22.63
CA LEU A 141 -9.49 -27.63 -22.03
C LEU A 141 -8.33 -27.30 -22.98
N LEU A 142 -7.75 -28.29 -23.66
CA LEU A 142 -6.72 -28.05 -24.69
C LEU A 142 -7.22 -27.15 -25.82
N ALA A 143 -8.47 -27.31 -26.25
CA ALA A 143 -9.08 -26.43 -27.26
C ALA A 143 -9.32 -25.00 -26.75
N LEU A 144 -9.41 -24.80 -25.43
CA LEU A 144 -9.58 -23.49 -24.79
C LEU A 144 -8.25 -22.78 -24.50
N ALA A 145 -7.16 -23.53 -24.32
CA ALA A 145 -5.85 -23.00 -23.94
C ALA A 145 -5.35 -21.81 -24.79
N PRO A 146 -5.49 -21.80 -26.13
CA PRO A 146 -5.06 -20.66 -26.96
C PRO A 146 -5.86 -19.37 -26.73
N HIS A 147 -7.03 -19.48 -26.11
CA HIS A 147 -7.98 -18.39 -25.92
C HIS A 147 -7.99 -17.86 -24.48
N ALA A 148 -7.25 -18.49 -23.57
CA ALA A 148 -7.24 -18.18 -22.13
C ALA A 148 -6.18 -17.14 -21.71
N ALA A 149 -5.42 -16.56 -22.66
CA ALA A 149 -4.38 -15.55 -22.42
C ALA A 149 -3.37 -15.93 -21.31
N LEU A 150 -2.92 -17.19 -21.28
CA LEU A 150 -2.02 -17.69 -20.25
C LEU A 150 -0.55 -17.42 -20.61
N ASP A 151 0.19 -16.74 -19.73
CA ASP A 151 1.64 -16.51 -19.87
C ASP A 151 2.45 -17.81 -20.05
N ARG A 152 1.89 -18.94 -19.60
CA ARG A 152 2.51 -20.28 -19.63
C ARG A 152 1.81 -21.25 -20.59
N ALA A 153 1.02 -20.77 -21.55
CA ALA A 153 0.35 -21.60 -22.56
C ALA A 153 1.28 -22.61 -23.29
N PRO A 154 2.56 -22.30 -23.60
CA PRO A 154 3.47 -23.26 -24.23
C PRO A 154 3.82 -24.47 -23.33
N ALA A 155 3.56 -24.41 -22.02
CA ALA A 155 3.81 -25.53 -21.11
C ALA A 155 2.73 -26.62 -21.20
N ILE A 156 1.59 -26.37 -21.85
CA ILE A 156 0.45 -27.30 -22.00
C ILE A 156 0.62 -28.25 -23.20
N VAL A 157 1.74 -28.17 -23.93
CA VAL A 157 2.02 -28.94 -25.16
C VAL A 157 1.62 -30.42 -25.04
N LEU A 158 1.00 -30.91 -26.12
CA LEU A 158 0.46 -32.25 -26.30
C LEU A 158 1.49 -33.31 -25.89
N ILE A 159 1.01 -34.36 -25.21
CA ILE A 159 1.81 -35.48 -24.65
C ILE A 159 2.84 -36.04 -25.66
N ALA A 160 2.58 -35.93 -26.96
CA ALA A 160 3.45 -36.40 -28.04
C ALA A 160 4.82 -35.70 -28.13
N ASP A 161 4.90 -34.41 -27.76
CA ASP A 161 6.14 -33.62 -27.88
C ASP A 161 6.96 -33.59 -26.57
N ALA A 162 6.48 -34.24 -25.51
CA ALA A 162 7.21 -34.36 -24.26
C ALA A 162 8.32 -35.43 -24.35
N PRO A 163 9.48 -35.22 -23.69
CA PRO A 163 10.51 -36.25 -23.52
C PRO A 163 9.91 -37.55 -22.97
N GLU A 164 10.45 -38.71 -23.34
CA GLU A 164 9.85 -40.01 -23.00
C GLU A 164 9.57 -40.18 -21.50
N ASP A 165 10.52 -39.75 -20.66
CA ASP A 165 10.41 -39.80 -19.20
C ASP A 165 9.29 -38.90 -18.64
N CYS A 166 8.93 -37.83 -19.36
CA CYS A 166 7.87 -36.90 -18.95
C CYS A 166 6.47 -37.38 -19.40
N ARG A 167 6.37 -38.22 -20.44
CA ARG A 167 5.09 -38.65 -21.03
C ARG A 167 4.09 -39.24 -20.03
N PRO A 168 4.45 -40.17 -19.12
CA PRO A 168 3.48 -40.73 -18.17
C PRO A 168 2.94 -39.67 -17.20
N THR A 169 3.80 -38.77 -16.71
CA THR A 169 3.39 -37.64 -15.84
C THR A 169 2.53 -36.64 -16.60
N ARG A 170 2.88 -36.30 -17.85
CA ARG A 170 2.10 -35.39 -18.71
C ARG A 170 0.72 -35.97 -19.06
N ALA A 171 0.64 -37.28 -19.30
CA ALA A 171 -0.61 -37.98 -19.53
C ALA A 171 -1.52 -37.98 -18.30
N ALA A 172 -0.95 -38.19 -17.11
CA ALA A 172 -1.68 -38.14 -15.85
C ALA A 172 -2.20 -36.74 -15.52
N LEU A 173 -1.39 -35.70 -15.75
CA LEU A 173 -1.77 -34.29 -15.58
C LEU A 173 -2.95 -33.90 -16.49
N GLY A 174 -2.88 -34.27 -17.77
CA GLY A 174 -3.94 -33.94 -18.73
C GLY A 174 -5.30 -34.58 -18.43
N LEU A 175 -5.34 -35.72 -17.73
CA LEU A 175 -6.59 -36.45 -17.42
C LEU A 175 -7.07 -36.23 -15.97
N ALA A 176 -6.39 -35.38 -15.20
CA ALA A 176 -6.57 -35.26 -13.75
C ALA A 176 -6.65 -36.64 -13.06
N ASP A 177 -5.79 -37.56 -13.48
CA ASP A 177 -5.85 -38.98 -13.14
C ASP A 177 -5.59 -39.19 -11.64
N ALA A 178 -6.32 -40.12 -11.01
CA ALA A 178 -6.10 -40.50 -9.61
C ALA A 178 -4.65 -40.96 -9.35
N ARG A 179 -3.97 -41.49 -10.37
CA ARG A 179 -2.55 -41.84 -10.32
C ARG A 179 -1.63 -40.67 -9.96
N LEU A 180 -2.01 -39.42 -10.20
CA LEU A 180 -1.25 -38.24 -9.73
C LEU A 180 -1.02 -38.26 -8.22
N ARG A 181 -1.99 -38.78 -7.45
CA ARG A 181 -1.95 -38.82 -5.98
C ARG A 181 -1.38 -40.12 -5.43
N HIS A 182 -1.50 -41.22 -6.18
CA HIS A 182 -1.23 -42.56 -5.68
C HIS A 182 -0.01 -43.26 -6.31
N ASP A 183 0.47 -42.80 -7.47
CA ASP A 183 1.62 -43.38 -8.15
C ASP A 183 2.94 -42.71 -7.67
N PRO A 184 3.83 -43.43 -6.97
CA PRO A 184 5.09 -42.87 -6.49
C PRO A 184 6.01 -42.40 -7.61
N ALA A 185 5.98 -43.03 -8.80
CA ALA A 185 6.85 -42.67 -9.91
C ALA A 185 6.44 -41.31 -10.50
N ILE A 186 5.14 -41.06 -10.63
CA ILE A 186 4.60 -39.77 -11.11
C ILE A 186 4.89 -38.66 -10.09
N ARG A 187 4.70 -38.92 -8.79
CA ARG A 187 5.01 -37.95 -7.72
C ARG A 187 6.50 -37.64 -7.62
N GLY A 188 7.36 -38.66 -7.70
CA GLY A 188 8.82 -38.49 -7.72
C GLY A 188 9.29 -37.69 -8.95
N HIS A 189 8.67 -37.91 -10.11
CA HIS A 189 8.97 -37.15 -11.31
C HIS A 189 8.49 -35.70 -11.23
N LEU A 190 7.30 -35.41 -10.67
CA LEU A 190 6.85 -34.03 -10.42
C LEU A 190 7.76 -33.30 -9.42
N ALA A 191 8.27 -33.99 -8.41
CA ALA A 191 9.22 -33.41 -7.44
C ALA A 191 10.58 -33.03 -8.07
N THR A 192 10.97 -33.64 -9.18
CA THR A 192 12.30 -33.48 -9.78
C THR A 192 12.28 -32.72 -11.12
N CYS A 193 11.22 -32.85 -11.92
CA CYS A 193 11.10 -32.26 -13.25
C CYS A 193 10.37 -30.89 -13.23
N SER A 194 11.12 -29.81 -13.39
CA SER A 194 10.58 -28.44 -13.44
C SER A 194 9.61 -28.21 -14.60
N ALA A 195 9.82 -28.87 -15.74
CA ALA A 195 8.93 -28.77 -16.90
C ALA A 195 7.55 -29.39 -16.61
N CYS A 196 7.48 -30.53 -15.92
CA CYS A 196 6.22 -31.15 -15.53
C CYS A 196 5.49 -30.35 -14.43
N ARG A 197 6.21 -29.70 -13.50
CA ARG A 197 5.61 -28.75 -12.56
C ARG A 197 5.04 -27.51 -13.22
N ALA A 198 5.75 -26.95 -14.20
CA ALA A 198 5.25 -25.81 -14.97
C ALA A 198 3.97 -26.17 -15.73
N ALA A 199 3.88 -27.41 -16.24
CA ALA A 199 2.69 -27.93 -16.89
C ALA A 199 1.52 -28.15 -15.92
N GLU A 200 1.77 -28.69 -14.73
CA GLU A 200 0.75 -28.83 -13.68
C GLU A 200 0.15 -27.48 -13.31
N LEU A 201 0.99 -26.46 -13.10
CA LEU A 201 0.55 -25.10 -12.84
C LEU A 201 -0.24 -24.51 -14.01
N ALA A 202 0.19 -24.74 -15.25
CA ALA A 202 -0.51 -24.25 -16.43
C ALA A 202 -1.88 -24.92 -16.62
N TRP A 203 -2.00 -26.22 -16.32
CA TRP A 203 -3.27 -26.94 -16.28
C TRP A 203 -4.21 -26.41 -15.20
N ALA A 204 -3.71 -26.18 -13.98
CA ALA A 204 -4.51 -25.62 -12.89
C ALA A 204 -5.00 -24.19 -13.21
N GLN A 205 -4.13 -23.36 -13.80
CA GLN A 205 -4.48 -22.00 -14.20
C GLN A 205 -5.53 -21.99 -15.32
N LEU A 206 -5.39 -22.87 -16.32
CA LEU A 206 -6.38 -23.01 -17.39
C LEU A 206 -7.76 -23.43 -16.86
N ILE A 207 -7.82 -24.37 -15.92
CA ILE A 207 -9.07 -24.81 -15.30
C ILE A 207 -9.70 -23.66 -14.52
N ALA A 208 -8.91 -22.95 -13.69
CA ALA A 208 -9.40 -21.83 -12.89
C ALA A 208 -9.92 -20.68 -13.77
N THR A 209 -9.18 -20.30 -14.82
CA THR A 209 -9.61 -19.25 -15.76
C THR A 209 -10.86 -19.66 -16.53
N ALA A 210 -10.96 -20.91 -17.00
CA ALA A 210 -12.15 -21.40 -17.67
C ALA A 210 -13.37 -21.42 -16.73
N GLU A 211 -13.18 -21.80 -15.46
CA GLU A 211 -14.22 -21.82 -14.43
C GLU A 211 -14.70 -20.41 -14.07
N GLU A 212 -13.78 -19.48 -13.83
CA GLU A 212 -14.07 -18.08 -13.51
C GLU A 212 -14.85 -17.40 -14.63
N VAL A 213 -14.36 -17.51 -15.86
CA VAL A 213 -14.98 -16.88 -17.03
C VAL A 213 -16.37 -17.47 -17.30
N LEU A 214 -16.50 -18.80 -17.23
CA LEU A 214 -17.78 -19.48 -17.46
C LEU A 214 -18.79 -19.20 -16.35
N ARG A 215 -18.38 -19.20 -15.08
CA ARG A 215 -19.25 -18.81 -13.96
C ARG A 215 -19.64 -17.35 -14.05
N GLY A 216 -18.71 -16.45 -14.35
CA GLY A 216 -18.97 -15.03 -14.52
C GLY A 216 -20.06 -14.76 -15.56
N ALA A 217 -19.97 -15.42 -16.72
CA ALA A 217 -20.96 -15.27 -17.79
C ALA A 217 -22.36 -15.82 -17.46
N LEU A 218 -22.46 -16.87 -16.62
CA LEU A 218 -23.73 -17.54 -16.32
C LEU A 218 -24.30 -17.23 -14.92
N ARG A 219 -23.56 -16.50 -14.08
CA ARG A 219 -23.96 -16.17 -12.69
C ARG A 219 -25.26 -15.39 -12.63
N GLU A 220 -25.40 -14.39 -13.50
CA GLU A 220 -26.56 -13.50 -13.54
C GLU A 220 -27.77 -14.10 -14.27
N ALA A 221 -27.56 -15.20 -15.01
CA ALA A 221 -28.63 -15.93 -15.68
C ALA A 221 -29.47 -16.69 -14.64
N ARG A 222 -30.57 -16.08 -14.21
CA ARG A 222 -31.61 -16.71 -13.38
C ARG A 222 -32.75 -17.23 -14.24
N LEU A 223 -33.48 -18.24 -13.74
CA LEU A 223 -34.70 -18.71 -14.36
C LEU A 223 -35.74 -17.58 -14.36
N PRO A 224 -36.19 -17.09 -15.53
CA PRO A 224 -37.18 -16.01 -15.57
C PRO A 224 -38.45 -16.40 -14.83
N ALA A 225 -39.02 -15.50 -14.03
CA ALA A 225 -40.19 -15.79 -13.18
C ALA A 225 -41.38 -16.38 -13.94
N THR A 226 -41.59 -15.93 -15.20
CA THR A 226 -42.63 -16.47 -16.10
C THR A 226 -42.36 -17.92 -16.51
N LEU A 227 -41.10 -18.26 -16.80
CA LEU A 227 -40.69 -19.62 -17.13
C LEU A 227 -40.68 -20.50 -15.88
N ALA A 228 -40.27 -19.99 -14.72
CA ALA A 228 -40.34 -20.69 -13.44
C ALA A 228 -41.78 -21.10 -13.11
N ALA A 229 -42.75 -20.20 -13.30
CA ALA A 229 -44.17 -20.50 -13.13
C ALA A 229 -44.66 -21.56 -14.14
N GLN A 230 -44.20 -21.52 -15.39
CA GLN A 230 -44.54 -22.53 -16.41
C GLN A 230 -43.92 -23.90 -16.12
N VAL A 231 -42.68 -23.95 -15.61
CA VAL A 231 -41.98 -25.18 -15.21
C VAL A 231 -42.66 -25.79 -13.99
N GLN A 232 -43.02 -24.99 -12.99
CA GLN A 232 -43.80 -25.43 -11.84
C GLN A 232 -45.20 -25.93 -12.25
N ALA A 233 -45.87 -25.24 -13.18
CA ALA A 233 -47.15 -25.69 -13.72
C ALA A 233 -47.03 -27.00 -14.52
N ALA A 234 -45.94 -27.18 -15.28
CA ALA A 234 -45.67 -28.41 -16.04
C ALA A 234 -45.30 -29.61 -15.15
N ALA A 235 -44.81 -29.37 -13.93
CA ALA A 235 -44.58 -30.41 -12.93
C ALA A 235 -45.88 -30.99 -12.36
N ARG A 236 -47.01 -30.29 -12.53
CA ARG A 236 -48.36 -30.75 -12.18
C ARG A 236 -48.96 -31.51 -13.37
N ALA A 237 -49.10 -32.83 -13.25
CA ALA A 237 -49.61 -33.68 -14.33
C ALA A 237 -50.97 -33.20 -14.90
N PRO A 238 -51.28 -33.39 -16.20
CA PRO A 238 -52.57 -33.01 -16.78
C PRO A 238 -53.68 -33.87 -16.18
N GLN A 239 -54.64 -33.23 -15.51
CA GLN A 239 -55.88 -33.89 -15.11
C GLN A 239 -56.68 -34.25 -16.37
N ALA A 240 -56.64 -35.53 -16.74
CA ALA A 240 -57.54 -36.06 -17.75
C ALA A 240 -58.98 -36.00 -17.24
N GLY A 241 -59.83 -35.30 -18.01
CA GLY A 241 -61.24 -35.66 -18.19
C GLY A 241 -62.20 -35.41 -17.03
N THR A 242 -62.84 -34.26 -17.10
CA THR A 242 -64.29 -34.08 -16.86
C THR A 242 -65.09 -35.35 -16.55
N SER A 243 -65.44 -35.57 -15.29
CA SER A 243 -66.80 -35.97 -14.86
C SER A 243 -66.82 -36.36 -13.37
N ARG A 244 -67.33 -35.47 -12.52
CA ARG A 244 -68.55 -35.70 -11.73
C ARG A 244 -68.75 -34.60 -10.70
N HIS A 245 -69.68 -33.74 -11.06
CA HIS A 245 -70.24 -32.58 -10.39
C HIS A 245 -71.11 -32.95 -9.15
N TRP A 246 -70.67 -33.89 -8.29
CA TRP A 246 -71.59 -34.51 -7.32
C TRP A 246 -71.19 -34.43 -5.84
N LEU A 247 -70.24 -33.57 -5.46
CA LEU A 247 -69.89 -33.33 -4.04
C LEU A 247 -69.90 -31.84 -3.66
N ALA A 248 -70.71 -31.04 -4.35
CA ALA A 248 -70.97 -29.64 -4.00
C ALA A 248 -72.16 -29.49 -3.02
N ASN A 249 -72.29 -30.39 -2.03
CA ASN A 249 -73.34 -30.31 -1.02
C ASN A 249 -72.74 -30.10 0.39
N PRO A 250 -72.87 -28.91 0.99
CA PRO A 250 -72.23 -28.55 2.26
C PRO A 250 -72.76 -29.32 3.49
N ARG A 251 -73.90 -30.01 3.39
CA ARG A 251 -74.46 -30.81 4.49
C ARG A 251 -73.85 -32.21 4.64
N VAL A 252 -73.15 -32.73 3.62
CA VAL A 252 -72.48 -34.05 3.68
C VAL A 252 -71.04 -33.93 4.22
N ARG A 253 -70.39 -32.78 4.07
CA ARG A 253 -69.05 -32.51 4.63
C ARG A 253 -69.03 -32.40 6.16
N ILE A 254 -70.14 -31.98 6.79
CA ILE A 254 -70.23 -31.89 8.25
C ILE A 254 -70.40 -33.29 8.89
N ALA A 255 -70.97 -34.26 8.18
CA ALA A 255 -71.11 -35.63 8.68
C ALA A 255 -69.84 -36.50 8.51
N LEU A 256 -69.01 -36.24 7.49
CA LEU A 256 -67.81 -37.05 7.19
C LEU A 256 -66.53 -36.62 7.94
N VAL A 257 -66.53 -35.44 8.58
CA VAL A 257 -65.40 -34.94 9.39
C VAL A 257 -65.62 -35.16 10.90
N ALA A 258 -66.86 -35.43 11.35
CA ALA A 258 -67.19 -35.60 12.76
C ALA A 258 -66.83 -37.00 13.34
N LEU A 259 -66.68 -38.03 12.50
CA LEU A 259 -66.39 -39.41 12.98
C LEU A 259 -64.92 -39.71 13.30
N PRO A 260 -63.90 -39.22 12.56
CA PRO A 260 -62.51 -39.49 12.92
C PRO A 260 -62.03 -38.66 14.12
N VAL A 261 -62.61 -37.47 14.36
CA VAL A 261 -62.23 -36.61 15.50
C VAL A 261 -62.77 -37.16 16.84
N ILE A 262 -63.96 -37.77 16.87
CA ILE A 262 -64.49 -38.42 18.08
C ILE A 262 -63.77 -39.74 18.37
N ALA A 263 -63.36 -40.49 17.35
CA ALA A 263 -62.56 -41.72 17.52
C ALA A 263 -61.14 -41.43 18.06
N ILE A 264 -60.52 -40.31 17.67
CA ILE A 264 -59.20 -39.91 18.16
C ILE A 264 -59.27 -39.38 19.60
N ILE A 265 -60.34 -38.67 19.98
CA ILE A 265 -60.54 -38.23 21.37
C ILE A 265 -60.85 -39.41 22.31
N ALA A 266 -61.60 -40.44 21.85
CA ALA A 266 -61.84 -41.65 22.63
C ALA A 266 -60.58 -42.54 22.79
N TRP A 267 -59.63 -42.47 21.84
CA TRP A 267 -58.37 -43.23 21.90
C TRP A 267 -57.30 -42.53 22.76
N LEU A 268 -57.36 -41.21 22.91
CA LEU A 268 -56.46 -40.41 23.75
C LEU A 268 -56.85 -40.37 25.24
N VAL A 269 -58.05 -40.84 25.62
CA VAL A 269 -58.57 -40.79 27.01
C VAL A 269 -58.73 -42.18 27.66
N TRP A 270 -58.34 -43.28 27.00
CA TRP A 270 -58.36 -44.62 27.63
C TRP A 270 -57.10 -44.86 28.49
N PRO A 271 -57.22 -45.24 29.77
CA PRO A 271 -56.08 -45.36 30.68
C PRO A 271 -55.23 -46.57 30.30
N ARG A 272 -53.98 -46.35 29.91
CA ARG A 272 -52.94 -47.38 29.98
C ARG A 272 -52.25 -47.25 31.33
N ALA A 273 -52.29 -48.36 32.07
CA ALA A 273 -51.60 -48.51 33.33
C ALA A 273 -50.12 -48.12 33.19
N ALA A 274 -49.68 -47.26 34.10
CA ALA A 274 -48.29 -46.89 34.25
C ALA A 274 -47.45 -48.14 34.53
N PRO A 275 -46.27 -48.33 33.89
CA PRO A 275 -45.25 -49.17 34.49
C PRO A 275 -44.88 -48.54 35.84
N PRO A 276 -44.62 -49.35 36.89
CA PRO A 276 -44.22 -48.82 38.18
C PRO A 276 -42.98 -47.95 37.98
N ALA A 277 -43.09 -46.69 38.40
CA ALA A 277 -41.94 -45.86 38.63
C ALA A 277 -41.03 -46.62 39.58
N THR A 278 -39.92 -47.14 39.06
CA THR A 278 -38.77 -47.45 39.88
C THR A 278 -38.26 -46.09 40.35
N SER A 279 -38.82 -45.65 41.47
CA SER A 279 -38.19 -44.71 42.38
C SER A 279 -36.90 -45.36 42.89
N THR A 280 -35.89 -45.46 42.02
CA THR A 280 -34.53 -45.22 42.50
C THR A 280 -34.56 -43.77 42.95
N ALA A 281 -34.48 -43.57 44.27
CA ALA A 281 -34.24 -42.27 44.86
C ALA A 281 -33.15 -41.58 44.05
N ALA A 282 -33.53 -40.59 43.25
CA ALA A 282 -32.58 -39.71 42.63
C ALA A 282 -31.83 -39.06 43.81
N ALA A 283 -30.53 -39.33 43.87
CA ALA A 283 -29.64 -38.56 44.72
C ALA A 283 -29.98 -37.07 44.54
N PRO A 284 -29.95 -36.27 45.63
CA PRO A 284 -30.28 -34.85 45.53
C PRO A 284 -29.45 -34.24 44.42
N VAL A 285 -30.12 -33.78 43.36
CA VAL A 285 -29.47 -33.04 42.27
C VAL A 285 -28.84 -31.82 42.93
N PRO A 286 -27.52 -31.62 42.81
CA PRO A 286 -26.86 -30.46 43.41
C PRO A 286 -27.52 -29.17 42.90
N PRO A 287 -27.57 -28.10 43.71
CA PRO A 287 -28.14 -26.84 43.28
C PRO A 287 -27.48 -26.37 41.99
N ALA A 288 -28.29 -25.93 41.02
CA ALA A 288 -27.81 -25.42 39.74
C ALA A 288 -26.80 -24.29 40.00
N ALA A 289 -25.61 -24.38 39.40
CA ALA A 289 -24.66 -23.28 39.43
C ALA A 289 -25.33 -22.01 38.87
N SER A 290 -25.05 -20.84 39.46
CA SER A 290 -25.63 -19.59 38.96
C SER A 290 -25.19 -19.35 37.50
N THR A 291 -26.08 -18.77 36.68
CA THR A 291 -25.80 -18.51 35.25
C THR A 291 -24.55 -17.65 35.06
N ALA A 292 -24.34 -16.66 35.94
CA ALA A 292 -23.13 -15.83 35.94
C ALA A 292 -21.86 -16.64 36.22
N GLU A 293 -21.91 -17.60 37.14
CA GLU A 293 -20.78 -18.49 37.44
C GLU A 293 -20.48 -19.44 36.28
N LEU A 294 -21.50 -19.95 35.59
CA LEU A 294 -21.33 -20.77 34.39
C LEU A 294 -20.69 -19.97 33.25
N VAL A 295 -21.13 -18.74 33.00
CA VAL A 295 -20.51 -17.85 31.99
C VAL A 295 -19.06 -17.55 32.35
N ARG A 296 -18.76 -17.29 33.63
CA ARG A 296 -17.38 -17.07 34.11
C ARG A 296 -16.50 -18.29 33.85
N ARG A 297 -16.94 -19.49 34.25
CA ARG A 297 -16.21 -20.74 34.00
C ARG A 297 -16.03 -21.01 32.50
N ALA A 298 -17.06 -20.78 31.70
CA ALA A 298 -16.99 -20.95 30.25
C ALA A 298 -15.94 -20.04 29.62
N ARG A 299 -15.78 -18.81 30.14
CA ARG A 299 -14.71 -17.89 29.73
C ARG A 299 -13.33 -18.37 30.18
N ASP A 300 -13.20 -18.83 31.42
CA ASP A 300 -11.93 -19.29 31.97
C ASP A 300 -11.45 -20.62 31.32
N LEU A 301 -12.39 -21.42 30.81
CA LEU A 301 -12.12 -22.74 30.22
C LEU A 301 -12.10 -22.77 28.68
N LEU A 302 -12.42 -21.65 28.01
CA LEU A 302 -12.44 -21.61 26.56
C LEU A 302 -11.03 -21.87 25.99
N TYR A 303 -10.92 -22.87 25.11
CA TYR A 303 -9.66 -23.31 24.49
C TYR A 303 -8.58 -23.80 25.47
N THR A 304 -8.94 -24.11 26.72
CA THR A 304 -7.99 -24.69 27.68
C THR A 304 -8.11 -26.22 27.71
N PRO A 305 -6.98 -26.95 27.80
CA PRO A 305 -6.98 -28.39 27.96
C PRO A 305 -7.75 -28.83 29.21
N VAL A 306 -8.29 -30.05 29.18
CA VAL A 306 -8.78 -30.71 30.39
C VAL A 306 -7.57 -31.09 31.27
N ALA A 307 -7.73 -31.08 32.60
CA ALA A 307 -6.66 -31.46 33.52
C ALA A 307 -6.10 -32.86 33.17
N ASP A 308 -4.79 -33.04 33.33
CA ASP A 308 -4.03 -34.28 33.07
C ASP A 308 -3.96 -34.76 31.60
N ALA A 309 -4.38 -33.94 30.63
CA ALA A 309 -4.24 -34.26 29.21
C ALA A 309 -2.76 -34.16 28.74
N ALA A 310 -2.22 -35.26 28.22
CA ALA A 310 -0.87 -35.28 27.63
C ALA A 310 -0.85 -34.52 26.29
N ILE A 311 -1.78 -34.84 25.38
CA ILE A 311 -2.07 -34.07 24.18
C ILE A 311 -3.57 -33.84 24.15
N TRP A 312 -4.00 -32.59 24.00
CA TRP A 312 -5.40 -32.22 23.92
C TRP A 312 -5.75 -31.76 22.51
N HIS A 313 -6.89 -32.24 22.00
CA HIS A 313 -7.40 -31.93 20.67
C HIS A 313 -8.82 -31.39 20.80
N GLY A 314 -9.06 -30.21 20.21
CA GLY A 314 -10.36 -29.56 20.13
C GLY A 314 -10.70 -29.24 18.67
N GLN A 315 -11.89 -29.63 18.24
CA GLN A 315 -12.46 -29.25 16.95
C GLN A 315 -13.70 -28.41 17.11
N TYR A 316 -13.80 -27.34 16.32
CA TYR A 316 -14.90 -26.38 16.39
C TYR A 316 -15.44 -26.04 15.00
N ALA A 317 -16.74 -25.86 14.88
CA ALA A 317 -17.36 -25.23 13.72
C ALA A 317 -17.51 -23.74 13.98
N ILE A 318 -16.99 -22.90 13.09
CA ILE A 318 -17.01 -21.44 13.23
C ILE A 318 -17.49 -20.80 11.92
N GLN A 319 -18.43 -19.87 12.01
CA GLN A 319 -18.79 -19.03 10.86
C GLN A 319 -17.88 -17.79 10.82
N TRP A 320 -17.34 -17.47 9.65
CA TRP A 320 -16.56 -16.25 9.43
C TRP A 320 -17.13 -15.43 8.26
N ASN A 321 -17.22 -14.11 8.44
CA ASN A 321 -17.64 -13.18 7.39
C ASN A 321 -16.43 -12.40 6.88
N PHE A 322 -16.29 -12.31 5.56
CA PHE A 322 -15.23 -11.56 4.91
C PHE A 322 -15.68 -10.11 4.64
N PRO A 323 -14.72 -9.17 4.45
CA PRO A 323 -15.04 -7.77 4.15
C PRO A 323 -15.83 -7.54 2.86
N ASP A 324 -15.88 -8.52 1.94
CA ASP A 324 -16.65 -8.47 0.70
C ASP A 324 -18.11 -8.98 0.87
N ASN A 325 -18.56 -9.17 2.11
CA ASN A 325 -19.85 -9.74 2.50
C ASN A 325 -20.04 -11.22 2.13
N THR A 326 -19.00 -11.92 1.68
CA THR A 326 -19.03 -13.38 1.61
C THR A 326 -18.83 -13.99 3.00
N TYR A 327 -19.19 -15.26 3.17
CA TYR A 327 -18.95 -15.98 4.41
C TYR A 327 -18.39 -17.38 4.12
N ALA A 328 -17.66 -17.93 5.08
CA ALA A 328 -17.21 -19.31 5.09
C ALA A 328 -17.64 -19.99 6.39
N LEU A 329 -17.99 -21.27 6.26
CA LEU A 329 -18.11 -22.18 7.40
C LEU A 329 -16.77 -22.89 7.55
N LEU A 330 -16.12 -22.66 8.68
CA LEU A 330 -14.78 -23.12 8.99
C LEU A 330 -14.83 -24.26 10.00
N THR A 331 -13.98 -25.25 9.79
CA THR A 331 -13.60 -26.21 10.83
C THR A 331 -12.27 -25.73 11.40
N ALA A 332 -12.30 -25.41 12.69
CA ALA A 332 -11.14 -25.00 13.47
C ALA A 332 -10.62 -26.22 14.23
N ASP A 333 -9.34 -26.49 14.10
CA ASP A 333 -8.65 -27.65 14.63
C ASP A 333 -7.49 -27.17 15.51
N GLN A 334 -7.52 -27.53 16.80
CA GLN A 334 -6.58 -27.09 17.82
C GLN A 334 -5.95 -28.30 18.50
N TRP A 335 -4.62 -28.39 18.46
CA TRP A 335 -3.82 -29.37 19.17
C TRP A 335 -2.90 -28.67 20.15
N LEU A 336 -2.93 -29.08 21.42
CA LEU A 336 -2.06 -28.56 22.47
C LEU A 336 -1.31 -29.70 23.14
N ASP A 337 0.00 -29.54 23.31
CA ASP A 337 0.86 -30.35 24.19
C ASP A 337 1.36 -29.44 25.32
N PRO A 338 0.66 -29.40 26.47
CA PRO A 338 0.98 -28.48 27.56
C PRO A 338 2.35 -28.76 28.18
N ALA A 339 2.80 -30.01 28.20
CA ALA A 339 4.06 -30.42 28.81
C ALA A 339 5.27 -30.12 27.91
N GLY A 340 5.14 -30.38 26.60
CA GLY A 340 6.17 -30.10 25.60
C GLY A 340 6.16 -28.67 25.07
N GLY A 341 5.11 -27.89 25.35
CA GLY A 341 4.92 -26.54 24.83
C GLY A 341 4.78 -26.50 23.30
N ARG A 342 4.29 -27.58 22.68
CA ARG A 342 3.96 -27.64 21.24
C ARG A 342 2.49 -27.28 21.04
N HIS A 343 2.18 -26.64 19.92
CA HIS A 343 0.80 -26.40 19.53
C HIS A 343 0.63 -26.41 18.01
N ARG A 344 -0.60 -26.67 17.59
CA ARG A 344 -1.05 -26.50 16.21
C ARG A 344 -2.44 -25.91 16.21
N LEU A 345 -2.61 -24.81 15.47
CA LEU A 345 -3.90 -24.21 15.17
C LEU A 345 -4.12 -24.27 13.66
N GLN A 346 -5.32 -24.65 13.24
CA GLN A 346 -5.66 -24.69 11.84
C GLN A 346 -7.12 -24.34 11.59
N LEU A 347 -7.36 -23.48 10.61
CA LEU A 347 -8.69 -23.15 10.10
C LEU A 347 -8.80 -23.66 8.66
N VAL A 348 -9.73 -24.58 8.39
CA VAL A 348 -10.04 -25.06 7.03
C VAL A 348 -11.51 -24.83 6.70
N HIS A 349 -11.87 -24.82 5.42
CA HIS A 349 -13.27 -24.85 5.04
C HIS A 349 -13.90 -26.17 5.51
N HIS A 350 -15.18 -26.15 5.90
CA HIS A 350 -15.89 -27.37 6.35
C HIS A 350 -15.97 -28.48 5.30
N THR A 351 -15.83 -28.15 4.00
CA THR A 351 -15.74 -29.14 2.91
C THR A 351 -14.31 -29.59 2.60
N GLY A 352 -13.33 -29.19 3.40
CA GLY A 352 -11.90 -29.46 3.19
C GLY A 352 -11.19 -28.43 2.31
N GLY A 353 -9.92 -28.71 1.99
CA GLY A 353 -9.04 -27.84 1.22
C GLY A 353 -7.83 -27.34 2.02
N GLY A 354 -7.09 -26.40 1.44
CA GLY A 354 -5.98 -25.73 2.13
C GLY A 354 -6.47 -24.83 3.28
N PRO A 355 -5.59 -24.49 4.23
CA PRO A 355 -5.98 -23.72 5.40
C PRO A 355 -6.19 -22.24 5.07
N TYR A 356 -7.19 -21.62 5.70
CA TYR A 356 -7.33 -20.17 5.80
C TYR A 356 -6.32 -19.58 6.77
N GLU A 357 -6.02 -20.29 7.86
CA GLU A 357 -4.96 -19.98 8.82
C GLU A 357 -4.33 -21.29 9.30
N PHE A 358 -3.02 -21.28 9.48
CA PHE A 358 -2.25 -22.38 10.05
C PHE A 358 -1.15 -21.81 10.93
N GLU A 359 -1.05 -22.30 12.16
CA GLU A 359 0.07 -22.05 13.05
C GLU A 359 0.54 -23.38 13.63
N LEU A 360 1.84 -23.62 13.64
CA LEU A 360 2.44 -24.80 14.27
C LEU A 360 3.71 -24.39 14.99
N ALA A 361 3.87 -24.81 16.23
CA ALA A 361 5.06 -24.59 17.05
C ALA A 361 5.67 -25.93 17.48
N ASP A 362 6.94 -26.13 17.16
CA ASP A 362 7.70 -27.32 17.58
C ASP A 362 8.50 -27.06 18.86
N THR A 363 9.17 -28.10 19.37
CA THR A 363 10.07 -28.02 20.53
C THR A 363 11.46 -27.46 20.22
N GLU A 364 11.82 -27.34 18.95
CA GLU A 364 13.13 -26.85 18.49
C GLU A 364 13.17 -25.31 18.40
N GLY A 365 12.08 -24.65 18.80
CA GLY A 365 11.97 -23.19 18.78
C GLY A 365 11.57 -22.64 17.41
N ARG A 366 11.01 -23.47 16.52
CA ARG A 366 10.45 -23.02 15.25
C ARG A 366 8.94 -22.91 15.33
N LEU A 367 8.43 -21.89 14.68
CA LEU A 367 7.01 -21.63 14.50
C LEU A 367 6.73 -21.40 13.02
N TRP A 368 5.76 -22.11 12.47
CA TRP A 368 5.28 -21.91 11.10
C TRP A 368 3.92 -21.23 11.15
N TYR A 369 3.79 -20.09 10.48
CA TYR A 369 2.54 -19.37 10.33
C TYR A 369 2.17 -19.24 8.86
N ALA A 370 0.91 -19.48 8.51
CA ALA A 370 0.37 -19.22 7.19
C ALA A 370 -1.05 -18.65 7.24
N GLY A 371 -1.35 -17.71 6.35
CA GLY A 371 -2.69 -17.14 6.17
C GLY A 371 -3.07 -17.07 4.69
N SER A 372 -4.29 -17.45 4.33
CA SER A 372 -4.75 -17.27 2.95
C SER A 372 -4.95 -15.77 2.63
N PRO A 373 -4.81 -15.34 1.37
CA PRO A 373 -4.89 -13.91 1.02
C PRO A 373 -6.18 -13.25 1.51
N ASN A 374 -7.33 -13.91 1.31
CA ASN A 374 -8.64 -13.38 1.68
C ASN A 374 -8.84 -13.34 3.20
N TYR A 375 -8.31 -14.34 3.92
CA TYR A 375 -8.39 -14.36 5.38
C TYR A 375 -7.46 -13.32 6.02
N ALA A 376 -6.22 -13.23 5.55
CA ALA A 376 -5.26 -12.25 6.02
C ALA A 376 -5.78 -10.81 5.80
N ALA A 377 -6.40 -10.51 4.66
CA ALA A 377 -7.05 -9.23 4.41
C ALA A 377 -8.27 -8.98 5.34
N ALA A 378 -8.92 -10.04 5.83
CA ALA A 378 -10.01 -9.97 6.79
C ALA A 378 -9.52 -9.76 8.25
N LEU A 379 -8.27 -10.10 8.57
CA LEU A 379 -7.69 -9.93 9.90
C LEU A 379 -6.89 -8.63 10.05
N TYR A 380 -6.08 -8.31 9.04
CA TYR A 380 -5.08 -7.26 9.18
C TYR A 380 -5.54 -5.95 8.51
N PRO A 381 -5.27 -4.78 9.13
CA PRO A 381 -5.67 -3.49 8.61
C PRO A 381 -4.68 -2.95 7.55
N PHE A 382 -3.64 -3.72 7.22
CA PHE A 382 -2.62 -3.37 6.22
C PHE A 382 -2.64 -4.34 5.02
N LYS A 383 -1.96 -3.94 3.95
CA LYS A 383 -1.82 -4.79 2.75
C LYS A 383 -0.85 -5.92 3.04
N THR A 384 -1.33 -7.15 2.98
CA THR A 384 -0.48 -8.34 2.99
C THR A 384 0.01 -8.65 1.57
N TYR A 385 1.24 -9.14 1.46
CA TYR A 385 1.83 -9.52 0.18
C TYR A 385 1.72 -11.02 -0.01
N SER A 386 1.34 -11.46 -1.21
CA SER A 386 1.05 -12.86 -1.50
C SER A 386 2.27 -13.79 -1.40
N ASP A 387 3.47 -13.24 -1.58
CA ASP A 387 4.74 -13.92 -1.33
C ASP A 387 4.96 -14.16 0.17
N ARG A 388 4.57 -13.22 1.04
CA ARG A 388 4.81 -13.26 2.49
C ARG A 388 3.63 -13.76 3.33
N LEU A 389 2.85 -14.69 2.78
CA LEU A 389 1.71 -15.29 3.49
C LEU A 389 2.06 -16.55 4.28
N ARG A 390 3.31 -17.01 4.20
CA ARG A 390 3.80 -18.24 4.84
C ARG A 390 5.19 -18.00 5.40
N LEU A 391 5.32 -18.03 6.71
CA LEU A 391 6.53 -17.63 7.43
C LEU A 391 6.96 -18.75 8.37
N GLN A 392 8.25 -19.04 8.39
CA GLN A 392 8.91 -19.83 9.42
C GLN A 392 9.69 -18.89 10.32
N ILE A 393 9.42 -18.92 11.62
CA ILE A 393 9.93 -17.97 12.60
C ILE A 393 10.67 -18.71 13.69
N ASN A 394 11.83 -18.20 14.10
CA ASN A 394 12.50 -18.66 15.32
C ASN A 394 11.89 -17.93 16.52
N ALA A 395 11.32 -18.69 17.45
CA ALA A 395 10.55 -18.17 18.58
C ALA A 395 10.91 -18.90 19.89
N SER A 396 11.22 -18.13 20.92
CA SER A 396 11.40 -18.64 22.29
C SER A 396 10.12 -19.29 22.82
N ALA A 397 10.22 -20.08 23.89
CA ALA A 397 9.02 -20.67 24.52
C ALA A 397 7.98 -19.62 24.93
N GLU A 398 8.44 -18.48 25.44
CA GLU A 398 7.57 -17.36 25.78
C GLU A 398 6.91 -16.75 24.53
N GLN A 399 7.67 -16.51 23.46
CA GLN A 399 7.13 -15.99 22.20
C GLN A 399 6.12 -16.95 21.57
N ARG A 400 6.35 -18.27 21.63
CA ARG A 400 5.40 -19.29 21.15
C ARG A 400 4.09 -19.25 21.95
N ALA A 401 4.16 -19.10 23.27
CA ALA A 401 2.97 -18.94 24.12
C ALA A 401 2.23 -17.62 23.83
N GLN A 402 2.95 -16.52 23.61
CA GLN A 402 2.37 -15.23 23.23
C GLN A 402 1.68 -15.29 21.86
N MET A 403 2.30 -15.96 20.88
CA MET A 403 1.71 -16.21 19.55
C MET A 403 0.40 -16.99 19.65
N LEU A 404 0.41 -18.13 20.34
CA LEU A 404 -0.79 -18.94 20.58
C LEU A 404 -1.92 -18.09 21.20
N ALA A 405 -1.60 -17.36 22.26
CA ALA A 405 -2.57 -16.52 22.96
C ALA A 405 -3.09 -15.35 22.11
N ALA A 406 -2.28 -14.82 21.19
CA ALA A 406 -2.68 -13.77 20.26
C ALA A 406 -3.59 -14.31 19.14
N ARG A 407 -3.30 -15.50 18.60
CA ARG A 407 -4.15 -16.16 17.59
C ARG A 407 -5.53 -16.45 18.11
N LEU A 408 -5.63 -17.05 19.30
CA LEU A 408 -6.91 -17.40 19.94
C LEU A 408 -7.78 -16.16 20.25
N ARG A 409 -7.15 -14.99 20.38
CA ARG A 409 -7.81 -13.69 20.61
C ARG A 409 -8.03 -12.87 19.34
N SER A 410 -7.83 -13.46 18.16
CA SER A 410 -8.03 -12.81 16.87
C SER A 410 -8.89 -13.64 15.93
N GLY A 411 -9.46 -12.97 14.92
CA GLY A 411 -10.13 -13.65 13.81
C GLY A 411 -11.30 -14.54 14.22
N ALA A 412 -11.36 -15.71 13.59
CA ALA A 412 -12.44 -16.67 13.79
C ALA A 412 -12.37 -17.29 15.19
N TRP A 413 -11.16 -17.49 15.72
CA TRP A 413 -10.95 -18.04 17.06
C TRP A 413 -11.56 -17.16 18.17
N SER A 414 -11.52 -15.83 18.02
CA SER A 414 -12.01 -14.91 19.05
C SER A 414 -13.53 -14.78 19.16
N ILE A 415 -14.30 -15.40 18.26
CA ILE A 415 -15.76 -15.22 18.21
C ILE A 415 -16.44 -15.66 19.51
N ALA A 416 -16.11 -16.86 20.01
CA ALA A 416 -16.68 -17.39 21.25
C ALA A 416 -16.33 -16.51 22.46
N GLU A 417 -15.08 -16.07 22.55
CA GLU A 417 -14.60 -15.19 23.63
C GLU A 417 -15.34 -13.84 23.60
N ALA A 418 -15.57 -13.27 22.42
CA ALA A 418 -16.28 -12.00 22.27
C ALA A 418 -17.71 -12.07 22.81
N TYR A 419 -18.41 -13.18 22.61
CA TYR A 419 -19.74 -13.38 23.18
C TYR A 419 -19.72 -13.60 24.69
N LEU A 420 -18.80 -14.42 25.20
CA LEU A 420 -18.64 -14.65 26.63
C LEU A 420 -18.30 -13.36 27.39
N ARG A 421 -17.49 -12.48 26.78
CA ARG A 421 -17.17 -11.16 27.34
C ARG A 421 -18.40 -10.25 27.43
N GLN A 422 -19.26 -10.27 26.41
CA GLN A 422 -20.54 -9.54 26.46
C GLN A 422 -21.47 -10.12 27.54
N ALA A 423 -21.59 -11.44 27.60
CA ALA A 423 -22.41 -12.13 28.59
C ALA A 423 -22.01 -11.80 30.03
N ALA A 424 -20.71 -11.67 30.31
CA ALA A 424 -20.21 -11.35 31.65
C ALA A 424 -20.65 -9.97 32.17
N GLY A 425 -21.02 -9.04 31.29
CA GLY A 425 -21.50 -7.70 31.64
C GLY A 425 -23.00 -7.48 31.37
N ALA A 426 -23.73 -8.51 30.94
CA ALA A 426 -25.12 -8.40 30.51
C ALA A 426 -26.10 -9.03 31.52
N GLU A 427 -27.37 -8.70 31.37
CA GLU A 427 -28.45 -9.36 32.12
C GLU A 427 -28.75 -10.74 31.50
N LEU A 428 -28.41 -11.79 32.25
CA LEU A 428 -28.49 -13.18 31.78
C LEU A 428 -29.86 -13.80 32.06
N HIS A 429 -30.42 -14.46 31.06
CA HIS A 429 -31.71 -15.17 31.13
C HIS A 429 -31.52 -16.67 30.92
N ALA A 430 -32.04 -17.49 31.83
CA ALA A 430 -31.99 -18.95 31.71
C ALA A 430 -33.22 -19.50 30.97
N TRP A 431 -33.01 -20.39 30.00
CA TRP A 431 -34.10 -21.01 29.21
C TRP A 431 -34.41 -22.45 29.60
N GLY A 432 -33.60 -23.04 30.47
CA GLY A 432 -33.73 -24.43 30.90
C GLY A 432 -32.53 -25.29 30.51
N ARG A 433 -32.69 -26.61 30.68
CA ARG A 433 -31.65 -27.61 30.47
C ARG A 433 -31.98 -28.46 29.24
N GLN A 434 -30.96 -28.76 28.44
CA GLN A 434 -31.05 -29.65 27.29
C GLN A 434 -29.94 -30.69 27.37
N GLN A 435 -30.23 -31.94 27.02
CA GLN A 435 -29.19 -32.95 26.87
C GLN A 435 -28.65 -32.95 25.43
N ASP A 436 -27.33 -32.97 25.25
CA ASP A 436 -26.73 -33.09 23.92
C ASP A 436 -26.59 -34.55 23.45
N ALA A 437 -26.03 -34.74 22.26
CA ALA A 437 -25.88 -36.06 21.64
C ALA A 437 -24.90 -36.98 22.40
N ASP A 438 -23.97 -36.40 23.15
CA ASP A 438 -22.95 -37.10 23.93
C ASP A 438 -23.41 -37.33 25.39
N GLY A 439 -24.63 -36.88 25.73
CA GLY A 439 -25.26 -37.09 27.03
C GLY A 439 -24.97 -36.00 28.05
N HIS A 440 -24.25 -34.93 27.71
CA HIS A 440 -23.98 -33.81 28.60
C HIS A 440 -25.24 -32.99 28.84
N LEU A 441 -25.42 -32.52 30.08
CA LEU A 441 -26.52 -31.64 30.46
C LEU A 441 -26.09 -30.18 30.24
N LEU A 442 -26.69 -29.55 29.23
CA LEU A 442 -26.40 -28.17 28.82
C LEU A 442 -27.40 -27.21 29.44
N GLN A 443 -26.91 -26.16 30.10
CA GLN A 443 -27.69 -25.00 30.53
C GLN A 443 -27.73 -23.98 29.39
N LEU A 444 -28.94 -23.60 28.96
CA LEU A 444 -29.15 -22.56 27.95
C LEU A 444 -29.28 -21.19 28.63
N VAL A 445 -28.38 -20.28 28.26
CA VAL A 445 -28.30 -18.91 28.79
C VAL A 445 -28.39 -17.93 27.63
N SER A 446 -29.24 -16.91 27.72
CA SER A 446 -29.30 -15.86 26.70
C SER A 446 -29.10 -14.46 27.25
N PHE A 447 -28.69 -13.55 26.38
CA PHE A 447 -28.60 -12.12 26.68
C PHE A 447 -28.77 -11.31 25.38
N PRO A 448 -29.23 -10.04 25.46
CA PRO A 448 -29.17 -9.14 24.33
C PRO A 448 -27.72 -8.69 24.10
N GLY A 449 -27.21 -8.85 22.88
CA GLY A 449 -25.84 -8.50 22.54
C GLY A 449 -25.67 -8.09 21.08
N THR A 450 -24.43 -7.83 20.68
CA THR A 450 -24.07 -7.52 19.30
C THR A 450 -23.20 -8.63 18.71
N SER A 451 -23.44 -8.94 17.44
CA SER A 451 -22.69 -9.97 16.74
C SER A 451 -21.27 -9.46 16.41
N PRO A 452 -20.19 -10.19 16.80
CA PRO A 452 -18.84 -9.90 16.33
C PRO A 452 -18.69 -10.07 14.81
N LEU A 453 -19.65 -10.75 14.15
CA LEU A 453 -19.69 -10.96 12.71
C LEU A 453 -20.50 -9.89 11.95
N ALA A 454 -21.21 -9.01 12.66
CA ALA A 454 -22.02 -7.96 12.06
C ALA A 454 -21.23 -6.68 11.78
N LEU A 455 -21.96 -5.67 11.28
CA LEU A 455 -21.47 -4.31 11.14
C LEU A 455 -21.14 -3.72 12.52
N PRO A 456 -20.15 -2.82 12.60
CA PRO A 456 -19.79 -2.14 13.83
C PRO A 456 -20.93 -1.27 14.41
N ASP A 457 -20.86 -1.03 15.72
CA ASP A 457 -21.87 -0.25 16.44
C ASP A 457 -21.98 1.18 15.87
N GLY A 458 -23.22 1.65 15.77
CA GLY A 458 -23.55 2.95 15.18
C GLY A 458 -23.53 3.00 13.65
N ALA A 459 -23.23 1.89 12.96
CA ALA A 459 -23.40 1.79 11.51
C ALA A 459 -24.89 1.64 11.12
N PRO A 460 -25.32 2.17 9.96
CA PRO A 460 -26.64 1.88 9.41
C PRO A 460 -26.85 0.37 9.24
N GLY A 461 -27.91 -0.18 9.84
CA GLY A 461 -28.20 -1.62 9.82
C GLY A 461 -27.50 -2.45 10.91
N ALA A 462 -26.70 -1.82 11.78
CA ALA A 462 -26.26 -2.45 13.03
C ALA A 462 -27.45 -2.55 14.01
N GLY A 463 -27.57 -3.67 14.72
CA GLY A 463 -28.66 -3.90 15.66
C GLY A 463 -28.31 -4.93 16.71
N THR A 464 -29.03 -4.87 17.83
CA THR A 464 -28.94 -5.84 18.92
C THR A 464 -29.69 -7.11 18.54
N ILE A 465 -29.12 -8.25 18.89
CA ILE A 465 -29.69 -9.59 18.68
C ILE A 465 -29.72 -10.33 20.01
N THR A 466 -30.59 -11.33 20.12
CA THR A 466 -30.52 -12.24 21.27
C THR A 466 -29.47 -13.29 20.99
N ILE A 467 -28.54 -13.44 21.92
CA ILE A 467 -27.44 -14.40 21.84
C ILE A 467 -27.74 -15.51 22.84
N MET A 468 -27.64 -16.76 22.40
CA MET A 468 -27.85 -17.94 23.24
C MET A 468 -26.57 -18.75 23.34
N LEU A 469 -26.14 -19.00 24.57
CA LEU A 469 -25.00 -19.82 24.95
C LEU A 469 -25.52 -21.16 25.49
N ALA A 470 -24.95 -22.27 25.02
CA ALA A 470 -25.14 -23.58 25.61
C ALA A 470 -23.87 -23.96 26.38
N ILE A 471 -23.97 -24.08 27.70
CA ILE A 471 -22.84 -24.33 28.60
C ILE A 471 -23.08 -25.66 29.33
N ASP A 472 -22.10 -26.55 29.34
CA ASP A 472 -22.14 -27.79 30.11
C ASP A 472 -22.23 -27.46 31.62
N GLU A 473 -23.29 -27.95 32.27
CA GLU A 473 -23.57 -27.60 33.67
C GLU A 473 -22.54 -28.19 34.64
N GLN A 474 -21.96 -29.35 34.33
CA GLN A 474 -20.98 -30.01 35.19
C GLN A 474 -19.59 -29.42 35.02
N THR A 475 -19.13 -29.30 33.78
CA THR A 475 -17.77 -28.86 33.49
C THR A 475 -17.63 -27.35 33.40
N GLY A 476 -18.74 -26.63 33.14
CA GLY A 476 -18.73 -25.19 32.87
C GLY A 476 -18.17 -24.84 31.49
N ARG A 477 -17.93 -25.80 30.59
CA ARG A 477 -17.40 -25.55 29.24
C ARG A 477 -18.49 -25.08 28.28
N LEU A 478 -18.16 -24.10 27.44
CA LEU A 478 -19.03 -23.65 26.36
C LEU A 478 -19.12 -24.73 25.28
N ARG A 479 -20.33 -25.09 24.85
CA ARG A 479 -20.58 -26.07 23.78
C ARG A 479 -21.06 -25.44 22.49
N GLU A 480 -21.86 -24.38 22.57
CA GLU A 480 -22.43 -23.72 21.39
C GLU A 480 -22.79 -22.25 21.64
N VAL A 481 -22.65 -21.44 20.58
CA VAL A 481 -23.20 -20.08 20.51
C VAL A 481 -24.13 -19.96 19.31
N ARG A 482 -25.36 -19.48 19.56
CA ARG A 482 -26.36 -19.19 18.54
C ARG A 482 -26.83 -17.74 18.61
N GLU A 483 -27.04 -17.16 17.45
CA GLU A 483 -27.67 -15.87 17.27
C GLU A 483 -29.14 -16.07 16.87
N LEU A 484 -30.04 -15.32 17.51
CA LEU A 484 -31.47 -15.36 17.26
C LEU A 484 -31.88 -14.00 16.65
N PHE A 485 -32.39 -14.03 15.42
CA PHE A 485 -32.86 -12.85 14.69
C PHE A 485 -34.40 -12.83 14.68
N GLY A 486 -34.98 -11.71 15.14
CA GLY A 486 -36.42 -11.50 15.20
C GLY A 486 -36.90 -11.13 16.61
N GLY A 487 -37.99 -10.35 16.71
CA GLY A 487 -38.56 -9.92 17.98
C GLY A 487 -39.06 -11.10 18.83
N ALA A 488 -39.07 -10.94 20.16
CA ALA A 488 -39.63 -11.94 21.07
C ALA A 488 -41.13 -12.18 20.74
N GLY A 489 -41.50 -13.42 20.42
CA GLY A 489 -42.87 -13.81 20.05
C GLY A 489 -43.18 -13.85 18.55
N ALA A 490 -42.20 -13.57 17.67
CA ALA A 490 -42.29 -13.78 16.23
C ALA A 490 -41.47 -15.01 15.78
N GLU A 491 -41.58 -15.40 14.50
CA GLU A 491 -40.73 -16.45 13.92
C GLU A 491 -39.26 -15.98 13.95
N GLN A 492 -38.45 -16.60 14.80
CA GLN A 492 -37.03 -16.28 14.95
C GLN A 492 -36.19 -17.15 14.02
N THR A 493 -35.32 -16.53 13.23
CA THR A 493 -34.30 -17.26 12.48
C THR A 493 -33.06 -17.42 13.33
N THR A 494 -32.43 -18.59 13.27
CA THR A 494 -31.29 -18.92 14.13
C THR A 494 -30.04 -19.16 13.30
N ARG A 495 -28.89 -18.77 13.84
CA ARG A 495 -27.57 -18.97 13.22
C ARG A 495 -26.56 -19.42 14.27
N THR A 496 -26.04 -20.63 14.13
CA THR A 496 -24.92 -21.10 14.96
C THR A 496 -23.63 -20.46 14.45
N THR A 497 -22.97 -19.67 15.29
CA THR A 497 -21.74 -18.95 14.93
C THR A 497 -20.48 -19.66 15.42
N TRP A 498 -20.60 -20.44 16.50
CA TRP A 498 -19.52 -21.25 17.06
C TRP A 498 -20.10 -22.51 17.74
N ARG A 499 -19.47 -23.67 17.56
CA ARG A 499 -19.88 -24.93 18.19
C ARG A 499 -18.71 -25.91 18.35
N VAL A 500 -18.65 -26.63 19.45
CA VAL A 500 -17.74 -27.79 19.63
C VAL A 500 -18.21 -28.95 18.76
N LEU A 501 -17.27 -29.53 18.00
CA LEU A 501 -17.50 -30.74 17.19
C LEU A 501 -16.92 -31.98 17.87
N ALA A 502 -15.73 -31.84 18.46
CA ALA A 502 -15.06 -32.89 19.20
C ALA A 502 -14.09 -32.28 20.22
N GLU A 503 -13.94 -32.93 21.37
CA GLU A 503 -12.85 -32.68 22.32
C GLU A 503 -12.34 -34.04 22.80
N GLU A 504 -11.04 -34.29 22.67
CA GLU A 504 -10.43 -35.55 23.10
C GLU A 504 -9.04 -35.34 23.69
N SER A 505 -8.61 -36.31 24.51
CA SER A 505 -7.26 -36.35 25.08
C SER A 505 -6.56 -37.62 24.62
N LEU A 506 -5.33 -37.46 24.14
CA LEU A 506 -4.54 -38.53 23.53
C LEU A 506 -3.27 -38.78 24.34
N ALA A 507 -2.78 -40.01 24.28
CA ALA A 507 -1.51 -40.39 24.89
C ALA A 507 -0.32 -39.75 24.13
N ALA A 508 0.75 -39.42 24.87
CA ALA A 508 1.92 -38.70 24.32
C ALA A 508 2.57 -39.36 23.09
N ALA A 509 2.52 -40.69 22.98
CA ALA A 509 3.15 -41.44 21.88
C ALA A 509 2.51 -41.21 20.50
N ALA A 510 1.32 -40.59 20.43
CA ALA A 510 0.66 -40.23 19.18
C ALA A 510 1.14 -38.89 18.58
N GLY A 511 1.93 -38.11 19.32
CA GLY A 511 2.16 -36.68 19.09
C GLY A 511 3.07 -36.29 17.93
N ASP A 512 4.09 -37.08 17.60
CA ASP A 512 5.18 -36.57 16.75
C ASP A 512 4.74 -36.25 15.32
N ARG A 513 3.76 -36.97 14.76
CA ARG A 513 3.18 -36.64 13.44
C ARG A 513 2.24 -35.43 13.47
N ILE A 514 1.63 -35.13 14.62
CA ILE A 514 0.66 -34.03 14.76
C ILE A 514 1.39 -32.68 14.70
N PHE A 515 2.57 -32.63 15.31
CA PHE A 515 3.41 -31.44 15.43
C PHE A 515 4.60 -31.44 14.47
N ASP A 516 4.66 -32.37 13.51
CA ASP A 516 5.61 -32.31 12.38
C ASP A 516 4.99 -31.48 11.25
N GLN A 517 5.67 -30.40 10.86
CA GLN A 517 5.24 -29.49 9.80
C GLN A 517 4.93 -30.22 8.48
N ARG A 518 5.72 -31.24 8.10
CA ARG A 518 5.59 -31.92 6.81
C ARG A 518 4.33 -32.76 6.71
N THR A 519 3.85 -33.27 7.84
CA THR A 519 2.61 -34.07 7.92
C THR A 519 1.40 -33.23 8.30
N ALA A 520 1.59 -32.16 9.06
CA ALA A 520 0.51 -31.26 9.47
C ALA A 520 0.07 -30.28 8.36
N TRP A 521 1.00 -29.85 7.49
CA TRP A 521 0.70 -28.90 6.42
C TRP A 521 -0.04 -29.55 5.26
N ASN A 522 -1.29 -29.14 5.03
CA ASN A 522 -2.13 -29.57 3.92
C ASN A 522 -2.39 -28.45 2.88
N GLY A 523 -1.68 -27.32 2.99
CA GLY A 523 -1.72 -26.24 2.00
C GLY A 523 -0.68 -26.40 0.89
N THR A 524 -0.53 -25.37 0.05
CA THR A 524 0.42 -25.36 -1.07
C THR A 524 1.58 -24.39 -0.84
N GLY A 525 2.77 -24.72 -1.36
CA GLY A 525 3.97 -23.88 -1.35
C GLY A 525 4.85 -24.06 -0.10
N THR A 526 5.88 -23.23 0.00
CA THR A 526 6.92 -23.29 1.04
C THR A 526 6.80 -22.11 2.01
N PHE A 527 7.43 -22.25 3.19
CA PHE A 527 7.51 -21.21 4.21
C PHE A 527 8.82 -20.45 4.04
N ASP A 528 8.76 -19.13 4.08
CA ASP A 528 9.95 -18.28 4.04
C ASP A 528 10.51 -18.10 5.45
N GLU A 529 11.82 -18.32 5.62
CA GLU A 529 12.46 -18.17 6.92
C GLU A 529 12.62 -16.69 7.28
N VAL A 530 12.09 -16.33 8.45
CA VAL A 530 12.17 -15.00 9.04
C VAL A 530 12.75 -15.12 10.44
N GLY A 531 13.87 -14.44 10.69
CA GLY A 531 14.67 -14.72 11.88
C GLY A 531 13.99 -14.42 13.22
N LEU A 532 13.09 -13.43 13.32
CA LEU A 532 12.57 -12.92 14.59
C LEU A 532 11.08 -12.62 14.55
N VAL A 533 10.38 -12.93 15.65
CA VAL A 533 8.98 -12.50 15.90
C VAL A 533 8.97 -11.00 16.19
N ILE A 534 8.38 -10.19 15.30
CA ILE A 534 8.17 -8.75 15.53
C ILE A 534 6.93 -8.51 16.41
N SER A 535 5.84 -9.23 16.12
CA SER A 535 4.57 -9.04 16.80
C SER A 535 3.78 -10.34 16.83
N ALA A 536 3.37 -10.77 18.02
CA ALA A 536 2.45 -11.90 18.17
C ALA A 536 1.05 -11.62 17.59
N GLN A 537 0.63 -10.34 17.61
CA GLN A 537 -0.68 -9.92 17.08
C GLN A 537 -0.67 -9.83 15.54
N LEU A 538 0.49 -9.53 14.94
CA LEU A 538 0.67 -9.34 13.51
C LEU A 538 1.79 -10.27 12.98
N PRO A 539 1.59 -11.60 12.93
CA PRO A 539 2.63 -12.56 12.58
C PRO A 539 3.14 -12.43 11.14
N LEU A 540 2.34 -11.85 10.24
CA LEU A 540 2.75 -11.56 8.86
C LEU A 540 3.64 -10.32 8.72
N LEU A 541 3.85 -9.58 9.81
CA LEU A 541 4.76 -8.45 9.84
C LEU A 541 6.19 -8.96 9.97
N VAL A 542 7.04 -8.56 9.02
CA VAL A 542 8.43 -9.00 8.96
C VAL A 542 9.39 -7.81 9.17
N PRO A 543 10.61 -8.04 9.69
CA PRO A 543 11.50 -6.96 10.13
C PRO A 543 11.86 -5.94 9.04
N ASP A 544 12.00 -6.36 7.78
CA ASP A 544 12.38 -5.51 6.66
C ASP A 544 11.26 -4.55 6.19
N GLN A 545 10.02 -4.76 6.66
CA GLN A 545 8.92 -3.82 6.45
C GLN A 545 8.88 -2.71 7.48
N LEU A 546 9.54 -2.86 8.64
CA LEU A 546 9.58 -1.84 9.67
C LEU A 546 10.44 -0.66 9.20
N ALA A 547 9.90 0.54 9.31
CA ALA A 547 10.56 1.78 8.97
C ALA A 547 10.93 2.52 10.26
N SER A 548 12.09 3.19 10.28
CA SER A 548 12.41 4.06 11.41
C SER A 548 11.39 5.21 11.46
N PRO A 549 10.84 5.53 12.64
CA PRO A 549 9.88 6.60 12.80
C PRO A 549 10.54 7.97 12.63
N ALA A 550 11.88 8.07 12.63
CA ALA A 550 12.59 9.27 12.19
C ALA A 550 12.20 9.69 10.76
N LEU A 551 11.80 8.73 9.91
CA LEU A 551 11.25 9.02 8.58
C LEU A 551 9.97 9.85 8.64
N LEU A 552 9.16 9.78 9.71
CA LEU A 552 7.97 10.64 9.81
C LEU A 552 8.32 12.13 9.84
N LEU A 553 9.53 12.46 10.28
CA LEU A 553 10.02 13.82 10.49
C LEU A 553 11.02 14.28 9.42
N ASP A 554 11.87 13.37 8.93
CA ASP A 554 12.80 13.65 7.82
C ASP A 554 12.05 13.96 6.51
N ILE A 555 10.81 13.45 6.40
CA ILE A 555 9.93 13.81 5.30
C ILE A 555 9.24 15.12 5.67
N ALA A 556 9.95 16.20 5.35
CA ALA A 556 9.47 17.52 4.99
C ALA A 556 8.19 17.57 4.10
N GLY A 557 7.76 16.43 3.57
CA GLY A 557 6.54 16.21 2.81
C GLY A 557 5.86 14.87 3.09
N SER A 558 5.90 14.31 4.32
CA SER A 558 5.12 13.10 4.58
C SER A 558 3.65 13.48 4.45
N ALA A 559 3.05 12.98 3.37
CA ALA A 559 1.60 13.08 3.17
C ALA A 559 0.83 12.45 4.35
N LEU A 560 1.50 11.56 5.10
CA LEU A 560 0.91 10.81 6.19
C LEU A 560 0.41 11.74 7.29
N ARG A 561 -0.88 11.61 7.61
CA ARG A 561 -1.49 12.27 8.77
C ARG A 561 -1.52 11.29 9.94
N LEU A 562 -1.10 11.76 11.11
CA LEU A 562 -1.10 10.97 12.33
C LEU A 562 -2.15 11.51 13.31
N PRO A 563 -2.73 10.66 14.17
CA PRO A 563 -3.60 11.13 15.25
C PRO A 563 -2.84 12.02 16.22
N ALA A 564 -3.37 13.20 16.56
CA ALA A 564 -2.77 14.12 17.52
C ALA A 564 -2.62 13.49 18.92
N THR A 565 -3.51 12.58 19.27
CA THR A 565 -3.45 11.77 20.50
C THR A 565 -3.47 10.29 20.14
N LEU A 566 -2.86 9.47 20.99
CA LEU A 566 -2.87 8.02 20.82
C LEU A 566 -4.32 7.49 20.77
N PRO A 567 -4.64 6.59 19.83
CA PRO A 567 -5.92 5.91 19.82
C PRO A 567 -6.15 5.18 21.17
N PRO A 568 -7.41 5.10 21.65
CA PRO A 568 -7.72 4.39 22.88
C PRO A 568 -7.22 2.94 22.84
N ASP A 569 -6.72 2.48 23.99
CA ASP A 569 -6.21 1.11 24.22
C ASP A 569 -4.98 0.71 23.38
N ALA A 570 -4.39 1.63 22.60
CA ALA A 570 -3.16 1.36 21.86
C ALA A 570 -1.97 1.20 22.82
N ASP A 571 -1.33 0.03 22.78
CA ASP A 571 -0.12 -0.29 23.55
C ASP A 571 1.11 -0.45 22.66
N THR A 572 0.91 -0.60 21.35
CA THR A 572 1.96 -0.85 20.38
C THR A 572 1.69 -0.10 19.08
N LEU A 573 2.73 0.53 18.54
CA LEU A 573 2.70 1.23 17.25
C LEU A 573 3.67 0.60 16.26
N TYR A 574 3.33 0.64 14.98
CA TYR A 574 4.20 0.19 13.90
C TYR A 574 4.22 1.23 12.80
N LEU A 575 5.39 1.46 12.22
CA LEU A 575 5.54 2.20 10.98
C LEU A 575 6.06 1.27 9.90
N LEU A 576 5.27 1.08 8.85
CA LEU A 576 5.60 0.15 7.77
C LEU A 576 5.98 0.89 6.50
N ASN A 577 7.06 0.45 5.85
CA ASN A 577 7.42 0.84 4.48
C ASN A 577 6.88 -0.21 3.49
N ARG A 578 6.03 0.23 2.56
CA ARG A 578 5.42 -0.59 1.51
C ARG A 578 6.37 -0.91 0.34
N SER A 579 7.53 -0.24 0.29
CA SER A 579 8.59 -0.47 -0.68
C SER A 579 9.90 -0.85 0.04
N PRO A 580 9.97 -2.00 0.71
CA PRO A 580 11.12 -2.38 1.54
C PRO A 580 12.43 -2.47 0.74
N ASN A 581 12.35 -2.81 -0.56
CA ASN A 581 13.52 -2.88 -1.47
C ASN A 581 14.06 -1.50 -1.88
N GLN A 582 13.41 -0.41 -1.46
CA GLN A 582 13.83 0.97 -1.70
C GLN A 582 13.71 1.76 -0.39
N PRO A 583 14.64 1.59 0.57
CA PRO A 583 14.58 2.29 1.85
C PRO A 583 14.54 3.82 1.70
N ALA A 584 15.20 4.37 0.67
CA ALA A 584 15.13 5.79 0.31
C ALA A 584 13.75 6.25 -0.21
N ALA A 585 12.89 5.33 -0.66
CA ALA A 585 11.54 5.62 -1.15
C ALA A 585 10.52 5.86 -0.03
N GLY A 586 10.90 5.76 1.25
CA GLY A 586 10.08 6.24 2.36
C GLY A 586 9.67 7.72 2.23
N SER A 587 10.40 8.48 1.41
CA SER A 587 10.11 9.87 1.03
C SER A 587 8.98 10.04 0.00
N VAL A 588 8.48 8.97 -0.61
CA VAL A 588 7.41 9.02 -1.63
C VAL A 588 6.02 8.89 -0.97
N PRO A 589 5.03 9.74 -1.30
CA PRO A 589 3.64 9.56 -0.84
C PRO A 589 3.12 8.14 -1.11
N GLY A 590 2.43 7.53 -0.15
CA GLY A 590 1.87 6.18 -0.25
C GLY A 590 2.78 5.05 0.22
N SER A 591 4.07 5.32 0.45
CA SER A 591 5.04 4.33 0.91
C SER A 591 4.87 3.95 2.39
N LEU A 592 4.47 4.89 3.25
CA LEU A 592 4.37 4.64 4.69
C LEU A 592 2.95 4.26 5.15
N THR A 593 2.84 3.30 6.06
CA THR A 593 1.60 2.96 6.78
C THR A 593 1.87 2.98 8.28
N TRP A 594 1.16 3.83 9.01
CA TRP A 594 1.20 3.84 10.46
C TRP A 594 0.09 2.95 11.01
N ILE A 595 0.40 2.13 12.01
CA ILE A 595 -0.53 1.19 12.63
C ILE A 595 -0.45 1.35 14.14
N ALA A 596 -1.60 1.39 14.81
CA ALA A 596 -1.69 1.17 16.25
C ALA A 596 -2.48 -0.10 16.55
N ALA A 597 -2.02 -0.86 17.52
CA ALA A 597 -2.66 -2.06 18.03
C ALA A 597 -2.65 -2.06 19.56
N GLY A 598 -3.65 -2.69 20.16
CA GLY A 598 -3.76 -2.88 21.61
C GLY A 598 -5.21 -3.12 22.04
N GLY A 599 -5.42 -3.82 23.15
CA GLY A 599 -6.78 -4.09 23.68
C GLY A 599 -7.73 -4.85 22.73
N GLY A 600 -7.21 -5.56 21.71
CA GLY A 600 -8.02 -6.20 20.66
C GLY A 600 -8.55 -5.24 19.58
N ARG A 601 -8.04 -4.00 19.56
CA ARG A 601 -8.38 -2.95 18.60
C ARG A 601 -7.19 -2.66 17.72
N GLN A 602 -7.46 -2.30 16.47
CA GLN A 602 -6.41 -1.96 15.51
C GLN A 602 -6.84 -0.80 14.61
N VAL A 603 -5.90 0.08 14.30
CA VAL A 603 -6.05 1.15 13.31
C VAL A 603 -4.85 1.18 12.40
N ALA A 604 -5.08 1.36 11.10
CA ALA A 604 -4.03 1.63 10.12
C ALA A 604 -4.35 2.89 9.32
N ILE A 605 -3.34 3.72 9.11
CA ILE A 605 -3.42 4.98 8.37
C ILE A 605 -2.33 4.98 7.31
N ASN A 606 -2.69 5.30 6.08
CA ASN A 606 -1.78 5.50 4.96
C ASN A 606 -2.26 6.73 4.17
N THR A 607 -1.34 7.50 3.61
CA THR A 607 -1.71 8.58 2.68
C THR A 607 -1.02 8.37 1.35
N SER A 608 -1.81 8.37 0.28
CA SER A 608 -1.37 8.10 -1.10
C SER A 608 -1.90 9.15 -2.07
N ASP A 609 -1.37 9.15 -3.30
CA ASP A 609 -1.98 9.91 -4.39
C ASP A 609 -3.41 9.45 -4.69
N ARG A 610 -4.24 10.37 -5.17
CA ARG A 610 -5.66 10.13 -5.50
C ARG A 610 -5.87 8.99 -6.48
N ASP A 611 -4.97 8.79 -7.44
CA ASP A 611 -5.10 7.75 -8.46
C ASP A 611 -4.74 6.35 -7.92
N ASN A 612 -4.06 6.29 -6.78
CA ASN A 612 -3.72 5.07 -6.06
C ASN A 612 -4.77 4.68 -5.00
N ARG A 613 -5.99 5.19 -5.12
CA ARG A 613 -7.14 4.75 -4.33
C ARG A 613 -7.39 3.26 -4.56
N LEU A 614 -7.93 2.60 -3.54
CA LEU A 614 -8.42 1.23 -3.70
C LEU A 614 -9.51 1.21 -4.77
N PRO A 615 -9.31 0.45 -5.87
CA PRO A 615 -10.35 0.26 -6.87
C PRO A 615 -11.62 -0.29 -6.21
N GLY A 616 -12.80 0.24 -6.58
CA GLY A 616 -14.08 -0.31 -6.13
C GLY A 616 -14.54 0.10 -4.72
N PHE A 617 -13.97 1.13 -4.10
CA PHE A 617 -14.52 1.66 -2.84
C PHE A 617 -15.86 2.39 -3.06
N ALA A 618 -16.96 1.67 -2.87
CA ALA A 618 -18.31 2.24 -2.78
C ALA A 618 -18.62 2.56 -1.31
N ALA A 619 -18.64 3.85 -0.97
CA ALA A 619 -18.94 4.32 0.37
C ALA A 619 -20.43 4.26 0.66
N ASP A 620 -20.79 3.81 1.86
CA ASP A 620 -22.17 3.81 2.36
C ASP A 620 -22.56 5.22 2.84
N GLU A 621 -21.56 5.97 3.33
CA GLU A 621 -21.75 7.28 3.95
C GLU A 621 -20.72 8.29 3.40
N ARG A 622 -21.17 9.54 3.19
CA ARG A 622 -20.31 10.67 2.79
C ARG A 622 -20.53 11.83 3.75
N LEU A 623 -19.43 12.32 4.32
CA LEU A 623 -19.41 13.34 5.37
C LEU A 623 -18.41 14.43 5.02
N THR A 624 -18.55 15.57 5.69
CA THR A 624 -17.49 16.58 5.76
C THR A 624 -17.06 16.71 7.22
N ILE A 625 -15.79 16.43 7.50
CA ILE A 625 -15.22 16.42 8.85
C ILE A 625 -13.99 17.32 8.83
N ALA A 626 -13.95 18.35 9.69
CA ALA A 626 -12.87 19.34 9.72
C ALA A 626 -12.49 19.92 8.32
N GLY A 627 -13.48 20.13 7.45
CA GLY A 627 -13.29 20.62 6.07
C GLY A 627 -12.81 19.57 5.05
N ALA A 628 -12.43 18.36 5.49
CA ALA A 628 -12.10 17.25 4.61
C ALA A 628 -13.37 16.50 4.17
N ARG A 629 -13.40 16.06 2.90
CA ARG A 629 -14.47 15.19 2.40
C ARG A 629 -14.12 13.75 2.75
N VAL A 630 -14.99 13.11 3.53
CA VAL A 630 -14.78 11.75 4.05
C VAL A 630 -15.81 10.82 3.43
N ALA A 631 -15.32 9.71 2.87
CA ALA A 631 -16.14 8.62 2.36
C ALA A 631 -15.92 7.41 3.28
N LEU A 632 -16.98 6.99 3.97
CA LEU A 632 -16.94 5.97 5.01
C LEU A 632 -17.72 4.72 4.57
N LYS A 633 -17.20 3.55 4.91
CA LYS A 633 -17.82 2.25 4.67
C LYS A 633 -17.74 1.39 5.92
N ALA A 634 -18.88 0.86 6.37
CA ALA A 634 -18.94 -0.12 7.44
C ALA A 634 -18.80 -1.52 6.84
N LEU A 635 -18.08 -2.41 7.51
CA LEU A 635 -17.78 -3.74 7.02
C LEU A 635 -18.04 -4.79 8.12
N PRO A 636 -18.39 -6.05 7.75
CA PRO A 636 -18.51 -7.15 8.71
C PRO A 636 -17.24 -7.33 9.56
N GLY A 637 -17.40 -7.89 10.76
CA GLY A 637 -16.28 -8.07 11.69
C GLY A 637 -15.98 -6.82 12.54
N ARG A 638 -16.97 -5.93 12.72
CA ARG A 638 -16.83 -4.64 13.42
C ARG A 638 -15.70 -3.77 12.85
N ARG A 639 -15.67 -3.64 11.52
CA ARG A 639 -14.63 -2.90 10.78
C ARG A 639 -15.19 -1.64 10.13
N TYR A 640 -14.36 -0.61 10.05
CA TYR A 640 -14.61 0.55 9.19
C TYR A 640 -13.45 0.79 8.25
N ARG A 641 -13.78 1.37 7.10
CA ARG A 641 -12.80 1.92 6.17
C ARG A 641 -13.24 3.30 5.73
N ALA A 642 -12.34 4.26 5.81
CA ALA A 642 -12.56 5.64 5.38
C ALA A 642 -11.51 6.08 4.36
N ILE A 643 -11.96 6.91 3.41
CA ILE A 643 -11.09 7.65 2.49
C ILE A 643 -11.34 9.14 2.72
N LEU A 644 -10.29 9.88 3.02
CA LEU A 644 -10.33 11.31 3.29
C LEU A 644 -9.64 12.03 2.14
N ALA A 645 -10.39 12.88 1.43
CA ALA A 645 -9.80 13.86 0.53
C ALA A 645 -9.45 15.10 1.35
N LEU A 646 -8.21 15.14 1.79
CA LEU A 646 -7.59 16.32 2.38
C LEU A 646 -7.50 17.34 1.24
N GLY A 647 -7.91 18.59 1.41
CA GLY A 647 -7.76 19.63 0.38
C GLY A 647 -6.29 19.96 0.03
N ASP A 648 -5.35 19.12 0.47
CA ASP A 648 -3.92 19.21 0.29
C ASP A 648 -3.47 18.58 -1.01
N VAL A 649 -2.42 19.18 -1.55
CA VAL A 649 -1.76 18.78 -2.76
C VAL A 649 -0.36 18.30 -2.36
N SER A 650 0.12 17.20 -2.94
CA SER A 650 1.47 16.69 -2.75
C SER A 650 2.51 17.71 -3.21
N ALA A 651 3.79 17.44 -2.92
CA ALA A 651 4.91 18.22 -3.47
C ALA A 651 4.96 18.20 -5.02
N LEU A 652 4.20 17.30 -5.66
CA LEU A 652 4.10 17.10 -7.11
C LEU A 652 2.73 17.51 -7.68
N GLY A 653 1.96 18.35 -6.98
CA GLY A 653 0.70 18.87 -7.55
C GLY A 653 -0.49 17.91 -7.54
N THR A 654 -0.33 16.69 -7.00
CA THR A 654 -1.40 15.68 -6.94
C THR A 654 -2.23 15.78 -5.66
N PRO A 655 -3.58 15.76 -5.73
CA PRO A 655 -4.41 15.71 -4.53
C PRO A 655 -4.11 14.44 -3.71
N LEU A 656 -3.85 14.61 -2.43
CA LEU A 656 -3.57 13.50 -1.53
C LEU A 656 -4.85 12.93 -0.92
N VAL A 657 -4.87 11.62 -0.67
CA VAL A 657 -5.92 10.97 0.08
C VAL A 657 -5.38 10.14 1.23
N SER A 658 -5.96 10.30 2.41
CA SER A 658 -5.68 9.41 3.54
C SER A 658 -6.69 8.27 3.56
N GLN A 659 -6.19 7.06 3.73
CA GLN A 659 -6.98 5.84 3.92
C GLN A 659 -6.84 5.42 5.37
N VAL A 660 -7.97 5.25 6.04
CA VAL A 660 -8.03 4.79 7.44
C VAL A 660 -8.80 3.47 7.47
N SER A 661 -8.23 2.45 8.09
CA SER A 661 -8.89 1.17 8.36
C SER A 661 -8.88 0.91 9.86
N THR A 662 -10.03 0.57 10.44
CA THR A 662 -10.14 0.26 11.87
C THR A 662 -10.84 -1.08 12.12
N ILE A 663 -10.50 -1.71 13.23
CA ILE A 663 -11.10 -2.94 13.75
C ILE A 663 -11.44 -2.71 15.23
N GLY A 664 -12.69 -2.95 15.60
CA GLY A 664 -13.16 -2.81 16.99
C GLY A 664 -13.45 -1.37 17.43
N TYR A 665 -13.53 -0.42 16.49
CA TYR A 665 -13.91 0.98 16.77
C TYR A 665 -15.38 1.23 16.44
N THR A 666 -16.03 2.07 17.23
CA THR A 666 -17.37 2.61 16.94
C THR A 666 -17.31 3.73 15.91
N ARG A 667 -18.47 4.11 15.33
CA ARG A 667 -18.55 5.24 14.39
C ARG A 667 -18.05 6.55 15.02
N ALA A 668 -18.43 6.82 16.28
CA ALA A 668 -18.06 8.05 16.97
C ALA A 668 -16.55 8.14 17.22
N GLU A 669 -15.92 7.04 17.65
CA GLU A 669 -14.47 7.00 17.86
C GLU A 669 -13.69 7.15 16.56
N LEU A 670 -14.17 6.56 15.44
CA LEU A 670 -13.54 6.76 14.14
C LEU A 670 -13.65 8.23 13.68
N ILE A 671 -14.79 8.88 13.89
CA ILE A 671 -14.94 10.30 13.55
C ILE A 671 -13.98 11.14 14.39
N ALA A 672 -13.90 10.91 15.70
CA ALA A 672 -12.98 11.62 16.59
C ALA A 672 -11.49 11.38 16.20
N LEU A 673 -11.14 10.15 15.80
CA LEU A 673 -9.82 9.83 15.26
C LEU A 673 -9.54 10.62 13.97
N ILE A 674 -10.51 10.68 13.06
CA ILE A 674 -10.40 11.42 11.79
C ILE A 674 -10.24 12.92 12.05
N GLU A 675 -10.98 13.49 13.01
CA GLU A 675 -10.90 14.90 13.41
C GLU A 675 -9.54 15.26 14.01
N SER A 676 -8.86 14.31 14.65
CA SER A 676 -7.55 14.53 15.28
C SER A 676 -6.36 14.34 14.33
N LEU A 677 -6.59 13.95 13.06
CA LEU A 677 -5.52 13.72 12.11
C LEU A 677 -4.80 15.02 11.73
N GLN A 678 -3.49 15.07 11.99
CA GLN A 678 -2.63 16.23 11.79
C GLN A 678 -1.31 15.81 11.13
N PRO A 679 -0.55 16.74 10.50
CA PRO A 679 0.80 16.39 10.04
C PRO A 679 1.68 16.00 11.25
N PRO A 680 2.63 15.07 11.08
CA PRO A 680 3.52 14.67 12.16
C PRO A 680 4.32 15.86 12.69
N THR A 681 4.43 15.96 14.01
CA THR A 681 5.26 16.95 14.70
C THR A 681 6.28 16.25 15.58
N LEU A 682 7.35 16.96 15.94
CA LEU A 682 8.38 16.43 16.84
C LEU A 682 7.81 16.04 18.22
N ALA A 683 6.79 16.77 18.68
CA ALA A 683 6.07 16.45 19.92
C ALA A 683 5.27 15.14 19.80
N MET A 684 4.54 14.96 18.70
CA MET A 684 3.81 13.71 18.43
C MET A 684 4.77 12.53 18.31
N PHE A 685 5.90 12.72 17.61
CA PHE A 685 6.93 11.71 17.49
C PHE A 685 7.47 11.28 18.86
N ARG A 686 7.90 12.22 19.70
CA ARG A 686 8.40 11.90 21.05
C ARG A 686 7.35 11.22 21.94
N ALA A 687 6.07 11.59 21.83
CA ALA A 687 4.99 10.95 22.57
C ALA A 687 4.72 9.51 22.10
N GLN A 688 4.92 9.22 20.81
CA GLN A 688 4.64 7.92 20.21
C GLN A 688 5.86 6.99 20.17
N ALA A 689 7.08 7.54 20.14
CA ALA A 689 8.32 6.79 20.00
C ALA A 689 8.48 5.65 21.02
N PRO A 690 8.12 5.78 22.31
CA PRO A 690 8.23 4.67 23.26
C PRO A 690 7.36 3.45 22.93
N LEU A 691 6.27 3.64 22.18
CA LEU A 691 5.34 2.57 21.78
C LEU A 691 5.65 2.00 20.39
N LEU A 692 6.53 2.67 19.62
CA LEU A 692 6.89 2.26 18.26
C LEU A 692 7.79 1.03 18.30
N VAL A 693 7.42 0.03 17.52
CA VAL A 693 8.27 -1.15 17.28
C VAL A 693 9.20 -0.84 16.13
N GLU A 694 10.50 -0.81 16.42
CA GLU A 694 11.57 -0.55 15.46
C GLU A 694 12.41 -1.81 15.19
N PRO A 695 13.15 -1.85 14.06
CA PRO A 695 14.11 -2.92 13.79
C PRO A 695 15.22 -3.04 14.84
N ARG A 696 15.45 -2.00 15.65
CA ARG A 696 16.58 -1.87 16.58
C ARG A 696 16.09 -1.55 17.99
N PRO A 697 16.82 -1.97 19.04
CA PRO A 697 16.41 -1.74 20.42
C PRO A 697 16.48 -0.25 20.80
N HIS A 698 15.56 0.18 21.67
CA HIS A 698 15.54 1.50 22.28
C HIS A 698 16.59 1.63 23.39
N ASP A 699 17.86 1.50 23.02
CA ASP A 699 19.00 1.58 23.95
C ASP A 699 19.27 3.00 24.47
N ALA A 700 20.32 3.16 25.28
CA ALA A 700 20.67 4.46 25.85
C ALA A 700 21.04 5.52 24.80
N ALA A 701 21.61 5.11 23.66
CA ALA A 701 21.94 6.03 22.58
C ALA A 701 20.67 6.52 21.87
N TRP A 702 19.72 5.62 21.63
CA TRP A 702 18.40 5.97 21.09
C TRP A 702 17.66 6.96 22.00
N GLN A 703 17.64 6.71 23.32
CA GLN A 703 17.02 7.63 24.29
C GLN A 703 17.71 9.00 24.31
N ALA A 704 19.05 9.03 24.22
CA ALA A 704 19.80 10.28 24.16
C ALA A 704 19.55 11.04 22.85
N LEU A 705 19.42 10.36 21.71
CA LEU A 705 19.02 10.96 20.42
C LEU A 705 17.60 11.55 20.48
N LEU A 706 16.63 10.83 21.06
CA LEU A 706 15.30 11.38 21.32
C LEU A 706 15.32 12.59 22.25
N GLY A 707 16.15 12.55 23.30
CA GLY A 707 16.35 13.68 24.21
C GLY A 707 16.98 14.89 23.51
N ALA A 708 17.89 14.66 22.55
CA ALA A 708 18.51 15.70 21.73
C ALA A 708 17.51 16.42 20.81
N LEU A 709 16.36 15.79 20.55
CA LEU A 709 15.21 16.36 19.84
C LEU A 709 14.22 17.08 20.77
N ALA A 710 14.63 17.48 21.98
CA ALA A 710 13.81 18.31 22.86
C ALA A 710 13.40 19.62 22.17
N ASP A 711 12.19 20.11 22.51
CA ASP A 711 11.73 21.39 21.98
C ASP A 711 12.71 22.49 22.37
N PRO A 712 13.08 23.37 21.42
CA PRO A 712 13.87 24.53 21.77
C PRO A 712 13.08 25.43 22.72
N PRO A 713 13.77 26.19 23.58
CA PRO A 713 13.15 27.21 24.41
C PRO A 713 12.27 28.13 23.55
N GLN A 714 11.04 28.34 23.99
CA GLN A 714 10.09 29.17 23.25
C GLN A 714 10.28 30.64 23.62
N PRO A 715 10.40 31.55 22.64
CA PRO A 715 10.47 32.97 22.91
C PRO A 715 9.12 33.49 23.47
N PRO A 716 9.11 34.66 24.14
CA PRO A 716 7.86 35.32 24.50
C PRO A 716 7.00 35.61 23.25
N PRO A 717 5.67 35.76 23.37
CA PRO A 717 4.80 36.03 22.22
C PRO A 717 5.30 37.22 21.37
N GLY A 718 5.50 36.98 20.07
CA GLY A 718 6.04 37.96 19.11
C GLY A 718 7.56 38.15 19.15
N GLY A 719 8.25 37.55 20.12
CA GLY A 719 9.71 37.51 20.23
C GLY A 719 10.33 36.46 19.32
N ALA A 720 11.66 36.34 19.37
CA ALA A 720 12.40 35.34 18.59
C ALA A 720 13.45 34.63 19.43
N ARG A 721 13.71 33.37 19.08
CA ARG A 721 14.90 32.63 19.52
C ARG A 721 16.04 33.00 18.59
N HIS A 722 17.18 33.39 19.15
CA HIS A 722 18.42 33.70 18.44
C HIS A 722 19.52 32.77 18.93
N PHE A 723 20.26 32.15 18.01
CA PHE A 723 21.44 31.38 18.35
C PHE A 723 22.53 31.54 17.30
N THR A 724 23.77 31.45 17.75
CA THR A 724 24.96 31.61 16.92
C THR A 724 25.75 30.32 16.86
N GLU A 725 26.27 30.03 15.67
CA GLU A 725 27.02 28.82 15.39
C GLU A 725 28.35 29.17 14.72
N GLN A 726 29.39 28.43 15.07
CA GLN A 726 30.64 28.39 14.33
C GLN A 726 30.64 27.13 13.45
N VAL A 727 30.83 27.35 12.16
CA VAL A 727 30.81 26.28 11.16
C VAL A 727 32.19 26.16 10.53
N PHE A 728 32.64 24.93 10.35
CA PHE A 728 33.83 24.59 9.59
C PHE A 728 33.46 23.61 8.49
N LYS A 729 33.94 23.86 7.27
CA LYS A 729 33.87 22.92 6.15
C LYS A 729 35.24 22.87 5.49
N ARG A 730 35.85 21.69 5.49
CA ARG A 730 37.18 21.47 4.92
C ARG A 730 37.20 21.82 3.44
N GLN A 731 38.20 22.57 3.00
CA GLN A 731 38.40 22.90 1.60
C GLN A 731 39.68 22.28 1.05
N LEU A 732 39.74 22.15 -0.27
CA LEU A 732 40.98 21.85 -0.97
C LEU A 732 41.88 23.08 -0.91
N ALA A 733 43.03 22.96 -0.25
CA ALA A 733 44.03 24.03 -0.18
C ALA A 733 44.74 24.20 -1.53
N GLN A 734 44.09 24.88 -2.48
CA GLN A 734 44.68 25.28 -3.75
C GLN A 734 44.43 26.77 -4.02
N PRO A 735 45.46 27.52 -4.47
CA PRO A 735 45.26 28.90 -4.88
C PRO A 735 44.34 28.98 -6.09
N ASP A 736 43.62 30.09 -6.20
CA ASP A 736 42.75 30.35 -7.34
C ASP A 736 43.57 30.45 -8.63
N PRO A 737 43.38 29.55 -9.61
CA PRO A 737 44.18 29.54 -10.83
C PRO A 737 43.70 30.55 -11.88
N LEU A 738 42.56 31.21 -11.66
CA LEU A 738 41.92 32.10 -12.65
C LEU A 738 42.18 33.58 -12.32
N ALA A 739 42.40 34.40 -13.35
CA ALA A 739 42.82 35.79 -13.20
C ALA A 739 41.74 36.82 -13.56
N ASP A 740 40.60 36.39 -14.11
CA ASP A 740 39.50 37.28 -14.49
C ASP A 740 38.62 37.66 -13.29
N PRO A 741 37.98 38.84 -13.26
CA PRO A 741 37.13 39.25 -12.13
C PRO A 741 35.71 38.65 -12.18
N TYR A 742 35.42 37.80 -13.18
CA TYR A 742 34.08 37.29 -13.47
C TYR A 742 33.91 35.82 -13.08
N HIS A 743 34.97 35.09 -12.81
CA HIS A 743 34.90 33.72 -12.31
C HIS A 743 34.54 33.69 -10.83
N ARG A 744 33.98 32.55 -10.42
CA ARG A 744 33.76 32.28 -9.01
C ARG A 744 35.04 31.68 -8.40
N PRO A 745 35.57 32.25 -7.31
CA PRO A 745 36.72 31.64 -6.64
C PRO A 745 36.41 30.21 -6.19
N PRO A 746 37.43 29.37 -5.92
CA PRO A 746 37.26 28.07 -5.29
C PRO A 746 36.29 28.15 -4.09
N TYR A 747 35.43 27.14 -3.95
CA TYR A 747 34.37 27.11 -2.93
C TYR A 747 33.43 28.31 -2.95
N GLY A 748 33.28 28.95 -4.11
CA GLY A 748 32.37 30.05 -4.28
C GLY A 748 32.78 31.35 -3.56
N GLY A 749 34.01 31.41 -3.05
CA GLY A 749 34.51 32.47 -2.15
C GLY A 749 34.15 32.26 -0.68
N TRP A 750 33.54 31.14 -0.31
CA TRP A 750 33.24 30.82 1.09
C TRP A 750 34.54 30.50 1.84
N PRO A 751 34.74 31.01 3.06
CA PRO A 751 35.87 30.60 3.89
C PRO A 751 35.64 29.21 4.48
N GLU A 752 36.73 28.51 4.85
CA GLU A 752 36.63 27.23 5.58
C GLU A 752 35.89 27.38 6.92
N ARG A 753 35.99 28.55 7.56
CA ARG A 753 35.34 28.88 8.83
C ARG A 753 34.47 30.12 8.67
N PHE A 754 33.23 30.02 9.13
CA PHE A 754 32.26 31.10 9.12
C PHE A 754 31.34 31.01 10.34
N SER A 755 30.70 32.11 10.68
CA SER A 755 29.65 32.14 11.69
C SER A 755 28.27 32.18 11.04
N GLN A 756 27.29 31.57 11.70
CA GLN A 756 25.90 31.60 11.29
C GLN A 756 25.05 32.09 12.47
N GLU A 757 24.28 33.15 12.23
CA GLU A 757 23.27 33.66 13.17
C GLU A 757 21.90 33.15 12.70
N ASN A 758 21.23 32.39 13.55
CA ASN A 758 19.96 31.77 13.24
C ASN A 758 18.86 32.32 14.14
N TRP A 759 17.72 32.61 13.52
CA TRP A 759 16.59 33.27 14.15
C TRP A 759 15.32 32.49 13.85
N ALA A 760 14.51 32.24 14.87
CA ALA A 760 13.23 31.54 14.72
C ALA A 760 12.13 32.22 15.56
N ARG A 761 10.95 32.41 14.96
CA ARG A 761 9.77 32.89 15.66
C ARG A 761 8.49 32.26 15.13
N THR A 762 7.44 32.29 15.94
CA THR A 762 6.08 32.08 15.44
C THR A 762 5.54 33.40 14.89
N SER A 763 5.20 33.41 13.61
CA SER A 763 4.65 34.59 12.92
C SER A 763 3.36 35.05 13.59
N PRO A 764 3.27 36.31 14.06
CA PRO A 764 2.05 36.80 14.72
C PRO A 764 0.87 36.94 13.74
N LEU A 765 1.13 36.96 12.43
CA LEU A 765 0.10 37.12 11.39
C LEU A 765 -0.50 35.78 10.93
N SER A 766 0.33 34.75 10.82
CA SER A 766 -0.06 33.46 10.23
C SER A 766 -0.02 32.30 11.23
N ASN A 767 0.53 32.52 12.43
CA ASN A 767 0.79 31.49 13.43
C ASN A 767 1.66 30.33 12.90
N THR A 768 2.48 30.59 11.87
CA THR A 768 3.45 29.62 11.32
C THR A 768 4.87 29.97 11.76
N LEU A 769 5.76 28.98 11.76
CA LEU A 769 7.19 29.20 11.98
C LEU A 769 7.79 30.06 10.87
N GLU A 770 8.57 31.08 11.24
CA GLU A 770 9.44 31.86 10.37
C GLU A 770 10.89 31.69 10.83
N THR A 771 11.80 31.43 9.90
CA THR A 771 13.24 31.32 10.18
C THR A 771 14.06 32.22 9.27
N VAL A 772 15.15 32.76 9.83
CA VAL A 772 16.14 33.58 9.15
C VAL A 772 17.52 33.11 9.53
N SER A 773 18.41 32.97 8.56
CA SER A 773 19.83 32.69 8.81
C SER A 773 20.69 33.77 8.14
N LEU A 774 21.67 34.29 8.87
CA LEU A 774 22.69 35.21 8.38
C LEU A 774 24.04 34.53 8.49
N THR A 775 24.78 34.46 7.39
CA THR A 775 26.11 33.83 7.37
C THR A 775 27.17 34.89 7.16
N ARG A 776 28.21 34.87 7.99
CA ARG A 776 29.30 35.85 7.97
C ARG A 776 30.67 35.17 7.96
N ASP A 777 31.62 35.79 7.28
CA ASP A 777 33.03 35.42 7.38
C ASP A 777 33.62 35.79 8.76
N ALA A 778 34.89 35.44 8.98
CA ALA A 778 35.60 35.78 10.22
C ALA A 778 35.76 37.30 10.45
N GLY A 779 35.61 38.14 9.41
CA GLY A 779 35.63 39.60 9.49
C GLY A 779 34.25 40.22 9.77
N GLY A 780 33.19 39.41 9.84
CA GLY A 780 31.81 39.87 10.03
C GLY A 780 31.09 40.28 8.73
N THR A 781 31.73 40.10 7.57
CA THR A 781 31.13 40.41 6.27
C THR A 781 30.04 39.40 5.95
N LEU A 782 28.86 39.88 5.53
CA LEU A 782 27.76 39.01 5.12
C LEU A 782 28.12 38.29 3.80
N ILE A 783 28.08 36.96 3.82
CA ILE A 783 28.29 36.13 2.63
C ILE A 783 26.99 35.50 2.12
N ALA A 784 26.03 35.24 3.02
CA ALA A 784 24.71 34.72 2.65
C ALA A 784 23.61 35.11 3.64
N ARG A 785 22.37 35.16 3.16
CA ARG A 785 21.16 35.30 3.99
C ARG A 785 20.04 34.40 3.47
N GLN A 786 19.32 33.77 4.37
CA GLN A 786 18.18 32.91 4.03
C GLN A 786 16.94 33.35 4.80
N TYR A 787 15.77 33.24 4.17
CA TYR A 787 14.47 33.44 4.80
C TYR A 787 13.52 32.33 4.41
N ARG A 788 12.75 31.84 5.38
CA ARG A 788 11.73 30.81 5.22
C ARG A 788 10.50 31.20 6.03
N GLY A 789 9.35 31.34 5.38
CA GLY A 789 8.09 31.67 6.04
C GLY A 789 6.89 31.47 5.12
N ALA A 790 5.67 31.49 5.68
CA ALA A 790 4.46 31.22 4.90
C ALA A 790 4.23 32.21 3.75
N ALA A 791 4.77 33.42 3.86
CA ALA A 791 4.65 34.47 2.85
C ALA A 791 5.63 34.30 1.68
N ALA A 792 6.84 33.79 1.93
CA ALA A 792 7.89 33.64 0.92
C ALA A 792 9.02 32.71 1.38
N GLU A 793 9.76 32.17 0.42
CA GLU A 793 11.02 31.47 0.65
C GLU A 793 12.06 32.01 -0.34
N TRP A 794 13.22 32.41 0.18
CA TRP A 794 14.30 32.93 -0.64
C TRP A 794 15.69 32.77 -0.01
N ASP A 795 16.69 32.69 -0.87
CA ASP A 795 18.12 32.67 -0.53
C ASP A 795 18.82 33.85 -1.21
N TYR A 796 19.67 34.54 -0.47
CA TYR A 796 20.51 35.63 -0.95
C TYR A 796 21.99 35.25 -0.80
N ASP A 797 22.68 35.25 -1.93
CA ASP A 797 24.11 35.00 -2.06
C ASP A 797 24.81 36.34 -2.29
N ALA A 798 25.47 36.87 -1.25
CA ALA A 798 26.07 38.19 -1.29
C ALA A 798 27.33 38.23 -2.15
N LEU A 799 28.03 37.10 -2.30
CA LEU A 799 29.24 36.98 -3.12
C LEU A 799 28.91 37.02 -4.62
N ALA A 800 27.78 36.43 -5.00
CA ALA A 800 27.27 36.50 -6.37
C ALA A 800 26.30 37.67 -6.62
N ASP A 801 25.89 38.43 -5.60
CA ASP A 801 24.83 39.46 -5.68
C ASP A 801 23.55 38.90 -6.33
N ARG A 802 23.09 37.77 -5.78
CA ARG A 802 22.02 36.95 -6.36
C ARG A 802 20.98 36.59 -5.31
N THR A 803 19.71 36.78 -5.67
CA THR A 803 18.58 36.27 -4.92
C THR A 803 17.93 35.12 -5.68
N GLN A 804 17.66 34.01 -4.99
CA GLN A 804 16.83 32.92 -5.46
C GLN A 804 15.52 32.92 -4.68
N ARG A 805 14.38 32.91 -5.37
CA ARG A 805 13.03 32.86 -4.78
C ARG A 805 12.34 31.57 -5.17
N PHE A 806 11.66 30.95 -4.21
CA PHE A 806 10.97 29.68 -4.40
C PHE A 806 9.46 29.89 -4.29
N VAL A 807 8.72 29.46 -5.31
CA VAL A 807 7.28 29.65 -5.43
C VAL A 807 6.57 28.30 -5.34
N GLY A 808 5.61 28.17 -4.43
CA GLY A 808 4.75 26.99 -4.32
C GLY A 808 5.32 25.82 -3.50
N ARG A 809 6.53 25.93 -2.95
CA ARG A 809 6.99 25.01 -1.91
C ARG A 809 6.28 25.36 -0.60
N ARG A 810 5.62 24.38 0.03
CA ARG A 810 5.14 24.55 1.40
C ARG A 810 6.35 24.81 2.29
N VAL A 811 6.21 25.70 3.26
CA VAL A 811 7.17 25.85 4.36
C VAL A 811 7.30 24.49 5.00
N ILE A 812 8.39 23.80 4.66
CA ILE A 812 8.84 22.66 5.40
C ILE A 812 9.16 23.21 6.79
N PRO A 813 8.65 22.64 7.89
CA PRO A 813 9.21 22.95 9.19
C PRO A 813 10.67 22.52 9.14
N ILE A 814 11.56 23.46 8.82
CA ILE A 814 12.98 23.19 8.72
C ILE A 814 13.44 22.97 10.14
N VAL A 815 13.65 21.69 10.42
CA VAL A 815 14.52 21.23 11.47
C VAL A 815 15.89 21.86 11.20
N ASN A 816 16.45 22.58 12.17
CA ASN A 816 17.80 23.16 12.05
C ASN A 816 18.81 22.05 11.68
N GLU A 817 19.96 22.40 11.10
CA GLU A 817 20.93 21.40 10.62
C GLU A 817 21.39 20.44 11.74
N ASP A 818 21.50 20.92 12.98
CA ASP A 818 21.81 20.11 14.16
C ASP A 818 20.75 19.04 14.45
N GLN A 819 19.48 19.45 14.52
CA GLN A 819 18.36 18.54 14.73
C GLN A 819 18.15 17.60 13.53
N ALA A 820 18.47 18.04 12.30
CA ALA A 820 18.37 17.21 11.10
C ALA A 820 19.40 16.08 11.14
N ILE A 821 20.64 16.37 11.59
CA ILE A 821 21.67 15.35 11.80
C ILE A 821 21.26 14.38 12.92
N VAL A 822 20.67 14.87 14.02
CA VAL A 822 20.15 14.01 15.09
C VAL A 822 19.05 13.08 14.57
N LEU A 823 18.08 13.61 13.80
CA LEU A 823 17.00 12.82 13.20
C LEU A 823 17.53 11.75 12.25
N ARG A 824 18.46 12.10 11.37
CA ARG A 824 19.08 11.13 10.48
C ARG A 824 19.87 10.07 11.27
N MET A 825 20.62 10.47 12.30
CA MET A 825 21.36 9.51 13.13
C MET A 825 20.43 8.53 13.85
N LEU A 826 19.28 9.02 14.33
CA LEU A 826 18.22 8.18 14.88
C LEU A 826 17.68 7.19 13.83
N GLY A 827 17.43 7.66 12.60
CA GLY A 827 16.98 6.83 11.49
C GLY A 827 17.97 5.78 11.03
N CYS A 828 19.27 6.12 11.04
CA CYS A 828 20.35 5.23 10.66
C CYS A 828 20.63 4.16 11.71
N GLY A 829 20.39 4.49 12.99
CA GLY A 829 20.66 3.67 14.17
C GLY A 829 22.14 3.30 14.32
N GLY A 830 22.46 2.46 15.31
CA GLY A 830 23.84 1.98 15.53
C GLY A 830 24.76 3.04 16.14
N ALA A 831 24.20 4.18 16.54
CA ALA A 831 24.90 5.17 17.32
C ALA A 831 25.26 4.60 18.69
N GLN A 832 26.43 5.00 19.19
CA GLN A 832 26.90 4.64 20.53
C GLN A 832 26.90 5.87 21.41
N LEU A 833 26.41 5.73 22.64
CA LEU A 833 26.51 6.75 23.67
C LEU A 833 27.79 6.52 24.48
N ALA A 834 28.66 7.54 24.52
CA ALA A 834 29.82 7.59 25.39
C ALA A 834 29.70 8.78 26.34
N GLU A 835 30.12 8.59 27.59
CA GLU A 835 30.16 9.64 28.60
C GLU A 835 31.59 9.77 29.15
N ALA A 836 32.14 10.97 29.09
CA ALA A 836 33.46 11.27 29.62
C ALA A 836 33.44 12.66 30.28
N ASN A 837 33.96 12.77 31.50
CA ASN A 837 34.01 14.02 32.26
C ASN A 837 32.63 14.73 32.40
N GLY A 838 31.54 13.95 32.51
CA GLY A 838 30.16 14.47 32.58
C GLY A 838 29.59 14.98 31.26
N GLN A 839 30.34 14.87 30.16
CA GLN A 839 29.90 15.22 28.81
C GLN A 839 29.43 13.95 28.08
N ARG A 840 28.20 14.00 27.55
CA ARG A 840 27.63 12.91 26.76
C ARG A 840 27.88 13.15 25.28
N THR A 841 28.32 12.11 24.59
CA THR A 841 28.61 12.13 23.16
C THR A 841 27.96 10.94 22.46
N LEU A 842 27.30 11.21 21.34
CA LEU A 842 26.73 10.20 20.46
C LEU A 842 27.64 10.04 19.25
N MET A 843 28.00 8.81 18.90
CA MET A 843 28.94 8.52 17.83
C MET A 843 28.37 7.49 16.86
N LEU A 844 28.46 7.77 15.55
CA LEU A 844 28.17 6.83 14.49
C LEU A 844 29.35 6.79 13.50
N THR A 845 29.84 5.59 13.17
CA THR A 845 30.92 5.39 12.19
C THR A 845 30.40 4.56 11.02
N GLU A 846 30.53 5.08 9.81
CA GLU A 846 30.06 4.48 8.56
C GLU A 846 31.23 4.28 7.58
N SER A 847 31.22 3.22 6.78
CA SER A 847 32.27 2.98 5.78
C SER A 847 32.18 3.99 4.62
N ALA A 848 33.30 4.63 4.25
CA ALA A 848 33.33 5.68 3.22
C ALA A 848 33.22 5.20 1.76
N GLY A 849 33.14 3.89 1.51
CA GLY A 849 33.36 3.29 0.18
C GLY A 849 32.21 2.50 -0.45
N GLY A 850 30.96 2.64 0.01
CA GLY A 850 29.83 1.87 -0.55
C GLY A 850 28.52 2.66 -0.59
N ALA A 851 27.50 2.08 -1.23
CA ALA A 851 26.12 2.61 -1.31
C ALA A 851 25.38 2.67 0.05
N GLY A 852 26.10 2.76 1.17
CA GLY A 852 25.63 2.50 2.52
C GLY A 852 25.90 3.60 3.56
N MET A 853 26.30 4.82 3.17
CA MET A 853 26.26 5.95 4.10
C MET A 853 24.81 6.41 4.27
N CYS A 854 24.29 6.24 5.47
CA CYS A 854 22.93 6.61 5.83
C CYS A 854 22.86 8.05 6.36
N LEU A 855 23.85 8.53 7.13
CA LEU A 855 23.77 9.85 7.76
C LEU A 855 24.05 10.99 6.77
N LYS A 856 25.06 10.80 5.91
CA LYS A 856 25.53 11.74 4.89
C LYS A 856 25.60 11.06 3.51
N PRO A 857 24.48 10.56 2.95
CA PRO A 857 24.47 9.90 1.64
C PRO A 857 25.02 10.80 0.52
N GLU A 858 24.84 12.11 0.65
CA GLU A 858 25.37 13.12 -0.28
C GLU A 858 26.90 13.07 -0.43
N TYR A 859 27.64 12.58 0.56
CA TYR A 859 29.10 12.50 0.53
C TYR A 859 29.62 11.49 -0.50
N ILE A 860 28.84 10.43 -0.79
CA ILE A 860 29.21 9.44 -1.80
C ILE A 860 29.34 10.11 -3.17
N GLU A 861 28.29 10.84 -3.55
CA GLU A 861 28.23 11.47 -4.86
C GLU A 861 29.16 12.69 -4.92
N LEU A 862 29.23 13.47 -3.83
CA LEU A 862 30.17 14.57 -3.72
C LEU A 862 31.63 14.11 -3.91
N GLY A 863 32.06 13.06 -3.21
CA GLY A 863 33.42 12.53 -3.33
C GLY A 863 33.71 11.97 -4.73
N ARG A 864 32.71 11.40 -5.42
CA ARG A 864 32.85 10.97 -6.82
C ARG A 864 33.00 12.16 -7.76
N ILE A 865 32.15 13.18 -7.64
CA ILE A 865 32.21 14.40 -8.45
C ILE A 865 33.57 15.10 -8.28
N GLN A 866 34.04 15.25 -7.04
CA GLN A 866 35.32 15.89 -6.75
C GLN A 866 36.51 15.11 -7.33
N ARG A 867 36.50 13.76 -7.30
CA ARG A 867 37.55 12.92 -7.93
C ARG A 867 37.59 13.01 -9.45
N LEU A 868 36.44 13.19 -10.09
CA LEU A 868 36.32 13.30 -11.54
C LEU A 868 36.73 14.69 -12.08
N GLY A 869 37.03 15.66 -11.21
CA GLY A 869 37.37 17.03 -11.61
C GLY A 869 36.20 17.81 -12.24
N ALA A 870 34.98 17.26 -12.16
CA ALA A 870 33.75 17.91 -12.61
C ALA A 870 33.40 19.03 -11.62
N GLY A 871 33.66 20.27 -12.02
CA GLY A 871 33.83 21.42 -11.11
C GLY A 871 32.58 22.00 -10.44
N TYR A 872 31.48 21.26 -10.26
CA TYR A 872 30.20 21.89 -9.87
C TYR A 872 29.46 21.06 -8.82
N ALA A 873 29.72 21.39 -7.54
CA ALA A 873 28.77 21.30 -6.42
C ALA A 873 29.45 21.57 -5.04
N THR A 874 30.54 22.35 -4.97
CA THR A 874 31.40 22.37 -3.76
C THR A 874 31.31 23.60 -2.87
N GLU A 875 30.56 24.65 -3.24
CA GLU A 875 30.65 25.96 -2.54
C GLU A 875 30.37 25.88 -1.05
N GLN A 876 29.43 25.02 -0.64
CA GLN A 876 29.02 24.84 0.76
C GLN A 876 29.23 23.40 1.25
N THR A 877 30.09 22.62 0.60
CA THR A 877 30.30 21.21 0.94
C THR A 877 31.78 20.91 1.20
N PRO A 878 32.09 19.96 2.08
CA PRO A 878 33.47 19.66 2.43
C PRO A 878 34.23 18.96 1.29
N TYR A 879 35.55 19.08 1.28
CA TYR A 879 36.43 18.32 0.40
C TYR A 879 36.64 16.89 0.91
N LEU A 880 36.31 15.91 0.06
CA LEU A 880 36.26 14.49 0.38
C LEU A 880 37.03 13.60 -0.61
N ALA A 881 37.52 14.13 -1.74
CA ALA A 881 38.11 13.31 -2.81
C ALA A 881 39.35 12.50 -2.38
N ASP A 882 40.05 12.94 -1.34
CA ASP A 882 41.22 12.28 -0.75
C ASP A 882 40.90 11.48 0.54
N ILE A 883 39.61 11.30 0.86
CA ILE A 883 39.16 10.56 2.04
C ILE A 883 38.76 9.14 1.65
N ASP A 884 39.60 8.18 2.02
CA ASP A 884 39.32 6.74 1.86
C ASP A 884 39.02 6.04 3.21
N ALA A 885 39.12 6.77 4.33
CA ALA A 885 38.85 6.26 5.68
C ALA A 885 37.35 6.32 6.03
N PRO A 886 36.83 5.46 6.94
CA PRO A 886 35.44 5.53 7.42
C PRO A 886 35.04 6.93 7.91
N ILE A 887 33.80 7.33 7.68
CA ILE A 887 33.28 8.62 8.17
C ILE A 887 32.69 8.41 9.56
N THR A 888 33.17 9.17 10.53
CA THR A 888 32.65 9.19 11.91
C THR A 888 31.98 10.51 12.20
N THR A 889 30.72 10.48 12.63
CA THR A 889 30.01 11.65 13.14
C THR A 889 29.88 11.56 14.65
N VAL A 890 30.27 12.63 15.34
CA VAL A 890 30.16 12.76 16.80
C VAL A 890 29.29 13.97 17.14
N ILE A 891 28.25 13.73 17.94
CA ILE A 891 27.35 14.76 18.48
C ILE A 891 27.64 14.89 19.98
N THR A 892 28.12 16.04 20.41
CA THR A 892 28.23 16.40 21.82
C THR A 892 26.92 17.00 22.29
N LEU A 893 26.39 16.47 23.40
CA LEU A 893 25.17 16.95 24.04
C LEU A 893 25.50 17.89 25.22
N GLY A 894 24.75 18.98 25.32
CA GLY A 894 24.78 19.90 26.45
C GLY A 894 24.09 19.33 27.69
N ALA A 895 24.11 20.10 28.78
CA ALA A 895 23.43 19.75 30.04
C ALA A 895 21.90 19.62 29.87
N ASP A 896 21.33 20.37 28.93
CA ASP A 896 19.92 20.31 28.54
C ASP A 896 19.60 19.15 27.58
N GLY A 897 20.61 18.35 27.21
CA GLY A 897 20.49 17.23 26.30
C GLY A 897 20.49 17.60 24.81
N ARG A 898 20.48 18.88 24.43
CA ARG A 898 20.49 19.30 23.02
C ARG A 898 21.91 19.27 22.44
N PRO A 899 22.09 19.14 21.11
CA PRO A 899 23.39 19.26 20.48
C PRO A 899 24.01 20.63 20.79
N VAL A 900 25.28 20.61 21.21
CA VAL A 900 26.11 21.83 21.35
C VAL A 900 27.27 21.83 20.35
N ARG A 901 27.67 20.64 19.89
CA ARG A 901 28.70 20.49 18.87
C ARG A 901 28.49 19.22 18.06
N ILE A 902 28.64 19.31 16.75
CA ILE A 902 28.64 18.18 15.82
C ILE A 902 29.95 18.24 15.05
N VAL A 903 30.64 17.10 14.93
CA VAL A 903 31.84 16.97 14.10
C VAL A 903 31.71 15.76 13.19
N VAL A 904 32.13 15.90 11.94
CA VAL A 904 32.21 14.83 10.95
C VAL A 904 33.67 14.65 10.57
N ILE A 905 34.19 13.44 10.72
CA ILE A 905 35.62 13.12 10.68
C ILE A 905 35.84 11.97 9.70
N GLY A 906 36.81 12.09 8.80
CA GLY A 906 37.35 10.98 8.01
C GLY A 906 38.36 10.19 8.84
N GLY A 907 37.93 9.08 9.43
CA GLY A 907 38.71 8.21 10.31
C GLY A 907 38.18 8.18 11.74
N ALA A 908 39.05 7.83 12.69
CA ALA A 908 38.70 7.77 14.10
C ALA A 908 38.72 9.16 14.76
N PRO A 909 37.87 9.46 15.77
CA PRO A 909 37.78 10.79 16.37
C PRO A 909 39.09 11.40 16.87
N ALA A 910 40.02 10.57 17.35
CA ALA A 910 41.28 11.04 17.94
C ALA A 910 42.41 11.32 16.92
N SER A 911 42.28 10.85 15.68
CA SER A 911 43.38 10.89 14.68
C SER A 911 42.93 11.14 13.24
N GLY A 912 41.62 11.19 12.99
CA GLY A 912 41.06 11.41 11.67
C GLY A 912 41.08 12.87 11.23
N THR A 913 40.74 13.09 9.96
CA THR A 913 40.67 14.41 9.35
C THR A 913 39.30 15.04 9.60
N LEU A 914 39.26 16.24 10.20
CA LEU A 914 38.00 16.98 10.33
C LEU A 914 37.49 17.40 8.94
N LEU A 915 36.26 17.01 8.62
CA LEU A 915 35.61 17.32 7.35
C LEU A 915 34.64 18.47 7.51
N GLU A 916 33.84 18.41 8.58
CA GLU A 916 32.82 19.39 8.88
C GLU A 916 32.63 19.51 10.39
N SER A 917 32.38 20.72 10.89
CA SER A 917 31.91 20.91 12.27
C SER A 917 30.93 22.03 12.42
N TRP A 918 30.04 21.87 13.39
CA TRP A 918 29.04 22.83 13.82
C TRP A 918 29.15 22.96 15.33
N GLU A 919 29.29 24.17 15.85
CA GLU A 919 29.38 24.41 17.30
C GLU A 919 28.50 25.59 17.68
N ARG A 920 27.53 25.36 18.56
CA ARG A 920 26.67 26.42 19.08
C ARG A 920 27.44 27.23 20.11
N THR A 921 27.75 28.47 19.77
CA THR A 921 28.55 29.38 20.62
C THR A 921 27.70 30.28 21.50
N GLY A 922 26.41 30.48 21.17
CA GLY A 922 25.50 31.28 21.98
C GLY A 922 24.03 31.01 21.63
N GLU A 923 23.15 31.24 22.61
CA GLU A 923 21.70 31.15 22.45
C GLU A 923 21.02 32.12 23.43
N GLU A 924 20.02 32.84 22.93
CA GLU A 924 19.22 33.77 23.73
C GLU A 924 17.76 33.83 23.22
N LEU A 925 16.86 34.27 24.10
CA LEU A 925 15.46 34.54 23.79
C LEU A 925 15.23 36.04 23.87
N LEU A 926 14.76 36.62 22.77
CA LEU A 926 14.60 38.07 22.63
C LEU A 926 13.12 38.44 22.57
N ALA A 927 12.78 39.52 23.26
CA ALA A 927 11.45 40.12 23.22
C ALA A 927 11.21 40.86 21.88
N PRO A 928 9.95 41.10 21.47
CA PRO A 928 9.63 41.72 20.18
C PRO A 928 10.33 43.07 19.93
N ASP A 929 10.51 43.88 20.98
CA ASP A 929 11.14 45.20 20.97
C ASP A 929 12.67 45.15 20.81
N GLN A 930 13.28 43.98 20.99
CA GLN A 930 14.72 43.74 20.84
C GLN A 930 15.09 43.20 19.45
N LEU A 931 14.09 42.89 18.61
CA LEU A 931 14.33 42.32 17.28
C LEU A 931 14.78 43.41 16.28
N PRO A 932 15.82 43.16 15.47
CA PRO A 932 16.21 44.10 14.42
C PRO A 932 15.07 44.37 13.43
N ALA A 933 14.93 45.63 13.02
CA ALA A 933 14.04 46.00 11.92
C ALA A 933 14.41 45.21 10.66
N ASP A 934 13.41 44.70 9.94
CA ASP A 934 13.55 43.93 8.69
C ASP A 934 14.22 42.55 8.78
N LEU A 935 14.50 42.03 9.98
CA LEU A 935 15.08 40.69 10.16
C LEU A 935 14.24 39.61 9.46
N PHE A 936 12.92 39.62 9.69
CA PHE A 936 11.96 38.67 9.13
C PHE A 936 11.21 39.21 7.89
N SER A 937 11.87 40.04 7.08
CA SER A 937 11.27 40.54 5.83
C SER A 937 11.03 39.41 4.82
N ALA A 938 9.80 39.26 4.34
CA ALA A 938 9.47 38.38 3.22
C ALA A 938 10.01 38.90 1.88
N GLN A 939 10.45 40.16 1.82
CA GLN A 939 11.14 40.71 0.66
C GLN A 939 12.65 40.44 0.77
N PRO A 940 13.26 39.79 -0.24
CA PRO A 940 14.68 39.58 -0.26
C PRO A 940 15.43 40.91 -0.44
N PRO A 941 16.71 40.96 -0.06
CA PRO A 941 17.59 42.08 -0.39
C PRO A 941 17.57 42.40 -1.89
N PRO A 942 17.77 43.67 -2.27
CA PRO A 942 17.98 44.03 -3.66
C PRO A 942 19.24 43.33 -4.18
N ALA A 943 19.08 42.57 -5.26
CA ALA A 943 20.16 41.82 -5.89
C ALA A 943 20.19 42.08 -7.39
N ARG A 944 21.38 42.04 -7.98
CA ARG A 944 21.59 42.17 -9.44
C ARG A 944 21.01 40.98 -10.21
N LEU A 945 21.08 39.79 -9.63
CA LEU A 945 20.46 38.59 -10.19
C LEU A 945 19.24 38.17 -9.39
N ARG A 946 18.21 37.70 -10.11
CA ARG A 946 16.97 37.20 -9.51
C ARG A 946 16.57 35.94 -10.24
N ALA A 947 16.65 34.82 -9.54
CA ALA A 947 16.13 33.55 -10.02
C ALA A 947 14.79 33.25 -9.35
N LEU A 948 13.80 32.85 -10.14
CA LEU A 948 12.48 32.43 -9.67
C LEU A 948 12.31 30.94 -9.98
N TYR A 949 12.21 30.12 -8.93
CA TYR A 949 11.94 28.69 -9.04
C TYR A 949 10.45 28.44 -8.82
N GLY A 950 9.73 28.14 -9.90
CA GLY A 950 8.31 27.78 -9.87
C GLY A 950 8.05 26.32 -9.47
N SER A 951 6.78 25.99 -9.21
CA SER A 951 6.31 24.62 -8.99
C SER A 951 6.73 23.70 -10.16
N PRO A 952 7.06 22.42 -9.91
CA PRO A 952 7.24 21.42 -10.96
C PRO A 952 6.10 21.43 -12.00
N ASP A 953 4.88 21.76 -11.60
CA ASP A 953 3.69 21.68 -12.47
C ASP A 953 3.46 22.92 -13.35
N ALA A 954 4.28 23.97 -13.19
CA ALA A 954 4.23 25.08 -14.12
C ALA A 954 4.72 24.57 -15.49
N PRO A 955 3.91 24.65 -16.57
CA PRO A 955 4.38 24.34 -17.92
C PRO A 955 5.48 25.35 -18.27
N GLY A 956 6.73 24.96 -18.02
CA GLY A 956 7.89 25.77 -18.37
C GLY A 956 8.06 25.71 -19.88
N SER A 957 7.55 26.71 -20.58
CA SER A 957 8.02 26.99 -21.94
C SER A 957 9.42 27.59 -21.81
N VAL A 958 10.41 26.93 -22.40
CA VAL A 958 11.69 27.57 -22.70
C VAL A 958 11.39 28.78 -23.58
N ILE A 959 11.67 29.99 -23.10
CA ILE A 959 11.56 31.18 -23.93
C ILE A 959 12.82 31.20 -24.79
N GLU A 960 12.69 30.78 -26.05
CA GLU A 960 13.80 30.86 -26.98
C GLU A 960 14.10 32.34 -27.32
N PRO A 961 15.38 32.75 -27.36
CA PRO A 961 15.76 34.06 -27.86
C PRO A 961 15.24 34.26 -29.28
N THR A 962 14.65 35.42 -29.56
CA THR A 962 14.12 35.75 -30.89
C THR A 962 14.88 36.94 -31.48
N THR A 963 15.01 36.97 -32.80
CA THR A 963 15.60 38.10 -33.51
C THR A 963 14.71 39.33 -33.38
N GLN A 964 15.31 40.43 -32.94
CA GLN A 964 14.68 41.70 -32.63
C GLN A 964 15.07 42.78 -33.64
N THR A 965 14.21 43.79 -33.76
CA THR A 965 14.58 45.06 -34.42
C THR A 965 15.56 45.85 -33.55
N ILE A 966 16.31 46.77 -34.14
CA ILE A 966 17.24 47.63 -33.39
C ILE A 966 16.53 48.47 -32.32
N THR A 967 15.33 48.96 -32.62
CA THR A 967 14.48 49.71 -31.67
C THR A 967 14.06 48.84 -30.49
N THR A 968 13.67 47.59 -30.75
CA THR A 968 13.30 46.63 -29.69
C THR A 968 14.50 46.24 -28.85
N ALA A 969 15.65 45.98 -29.48
CA ALA A 969 16.89 45.67 -28.77
C ALA A 969 17.34 46.83 -27.86
N LEU A 970 17.24 48.09 -28.33
CA LEU A 970 17.52 49.28 -27.51
C LEU A 970 16.55 49.41 -26.32
N ALA A 971 15.28 49.04 -26.49
CA ALA A 971 14.30 49.05 -25.39
C ALA A 971 14.53 47.93 -24.36
N LEU A 972 15.13 46.81 -24.78
CA LEU A 972 15.48 45.68 -23.92
C LEU A 972 16.86 45.84 -23.27
N ALA A 973 17.75 46.65 -23.85
CA ALA A 973 19.11 46.84 -23.35
C ALA A 973 19.12 47.55 -21.99
N ARG A 974 19.82 46.95 -21.02
CA ARG A 974 19.99 47.48 -19.65
C ARG A 974 21.26 48.35 -19.48
N SER A 975 22.02 48.49 -20.55
CA SER A 975 23.23 49.30 -20.69
C SER A 975 23.35 49.77 -22.15
N PRO A 976 24.26 50.70 -22.50
CA PRO A 976 24.42 51.14 -23.88
C PRO A 976 24.64 49.96 -24.84
N LEU A 977 23.79 49.86 -25.89
CA LEU A 977 23.95 48.86 -26.94
C LEU A 977 25.11 49.26 -27.85
N LEU A 978 26.13 48.42 -27.92
CA LEU A 978 27.35 48.63 -28.69
C LEU A 978 27.26 47.91 -30.04
N GLY A 979 27.82 48.55 -31.07
CA GLY A 979 27.88 48.01 -32.42
C GLY A 979 28.74 48.87 -33.34
N PHE A 980 28.45 48.78 -34.63
CA PHE A 980 29.18 49.48 -35.70
C PHE A 980 28.29 50.49 -36.41
N LEU A 981 28.86 51.62 -36.82
CA LEU A 981 28.13 52.59 -37.64
C LEU A 981 27.91 52.05 -39.06
N PRO A 982 26.77 52.36 -39.68
CA PRO A 982 26.54 52.01 -41.08
C PRO A 982 27.53 52.77 -41.98
N GLY A 983 28.09 52.07 -42.99
CA GLY A 983 29.00 52.68 -43.94
C GLY A 983 29.65 51.67 -44.88
N GLU A 984 30.18 52.15 -46.00
CA GLU A 984 30.93 51.30 -46.93
C GLU A 984 32.22 50.81 -46.27
N GLY A 985 32.45 49.49 -46.29
CA GLY A 985 33.59 48.85 -45.62
C GLY A 985 33.41 48.62 -44.11
N GLN A 986 32.28 49.02 -43.51
CA GLN A 986 31.95 48.77 -42.11
C GLN A 986 31.27 47.40 -41.91
N PRO A 987 31.35 46.80 -40.71
CA PRO A 987 30.61 45.58 -40.42
C PRO A 987 29.10 45.77 -40.55
N ALA A 988 28.42 44.86 -41.26
CA ALA A 988 26.98 44.92 -41.48
C ALA A 988 26.21 44.02 -40.51
N LEU A 989 25.18 44.58 -39.86
CA LEU A 989 24.35 43.86 -38.88
C LEU A 989 23.54 42.75 -39.57
N VAL A 990 23.62 41.53 -39.04
CA VAL A 990 22.89 40.35 -39.49
C VAL A 990 21.67 40.09 -38.60
N SER A 991 21.89 40.03 -37.28
CA SER A 991 20.82 39.81 -36.30
C SER A 991 21.14 40.43 -34.94
N LEU A 992 20.07 40.81 -34.23
CA LEU A 992 20.09 41.13 -32.81
C LEU A 992 19.13 40.15 -32.14
N ASP A 993 19.64 39.22 -31.33
CA ASP A 993 18.78 38.27 -30.64
C ASP A 993 18.67 38.66 -29.17
N ALA A 994 17.45 38.62 -28.63
CA ALA A 994 17.18 38.87 -27.23
C ALA A 994 15.98 38.06 -26.75
N ALA A 995 15.95 37.76 -25.45
CA ALA A 995 14.78 37.23 -24.75
C ALA A 995 14.13 38.34 -23.89
N PRO A 996 12.89 38.14 -23.41
CA PRO A 996 12.27 39.04 -22.44
C PRO A 996 13.12 39.20 -21.18
N PRO A 997 13.03 40.34 -20.48
CA PRO A 997 13.80 40.58 -19.26
C PRO A 997 13.54 39.53 -18.17
N PRO A 998 14.52 39.27 -17.28
CA PRO A 998 14.43 38.23 -16.25
C PRO A 998 13.26 38.45 -15.28
N GLU A 999 12.77 39.68 -15.12
CA GLU A 999 11.58 39.98 -14.30
C GLU A 999 10.28 39.41 -14.88
N GLN A 1000 10.28 39.06 -16.17
CA GLN A 1000 9.14 38.52 -16.91
C GLN A 1000 9.31 37.03 -17.26
N ALA A 1001 10.50 36.46 -17.04
CA ALA A 1001 10.79 35.06 -17.28
C ALA A 1001 10.19 34.17 -16.17
N ILE A 1002 9.11 33.44 -16.49
CA ILE A 1002 8.51 32.44 -15.61
C ILE A 1002 8.79 31.06 -16.23
N GLY A 1003 9.81 30.33 -15.78
CA GLY A 1003 10.11 29.00 -16.33
C GLY A 1003 11.30 28.29 -15.70
N ARG A 1004 11.24 26.94 -15.64
CA ARG A 1004 12.26 26.05 -15.05
C ARG A 1004 13.65 26.28 -15.66
N ILE A 1005 14.64 26.55 -14.82
CA ILE A 1005 16.08 26.68 -15.18
C ILE A 1005 16.75 25.31 -15.44
N TYR A 1006 16.03 24.19 -15.24
CA TYR A 1006 16.66 22.86 -15.12
C TYR A 1006 17.17 22.22 -16.42
N SER A 1007 16.95 22.80 -17.61
CA SER A 1007 17.46 22.22 -18.86
C SER A 1007 17.31 23.18 -20.03
N LEU A 1008 18.14 24.22 -20.07
CA LEU A 1008 18.45 24.85 -21.36
C LEU A 1008 19.65 24.08 -21.94
N SER A 1009 19.43 23.37 -23.04
CA SER A 1009 20.47 22.77 -23.87
C SER A 1009 21.22 23.86 -24.65
N THR A 1010 21.63 24.93 -23.99
CA THR A 1010 22.49 25.94 -24.60
C THR A 1010 23.93 25.58 -24.24
N ASP A 1011 24.75 25.38 -25.27
CA ASP A 1011 26.13 24.87 -25.17
C ASP A 1011 27.10 25.85 -24.46
N SER A 1012 26.66 27.02 -23.98
CA SER A 1012 27.51 27.98 -23.26
C SER A 1012 26.77 28.82 -22.20
N VAL A 1013 27.51 29.34 -21.22
CA VAL A 1013 26.99 30.26 -20.18
C VAL A 1013 26.33 31.51 -20.79
N PHE A 1014 26.90 32.09 -21.85
CA PHE A 1014 26.34 33.26 -22.53
C PHE A 1014 25.03 32.94 -23.28
N GLY A 1015 24.89 31.71 -23.78
CA GLY A 1015 23.63 31.22 -24.34
C GLY A 1015 22.52 31.13 -23.29
N ARG A 1016 22.83 30.64 -22.07
CA ARG A 1016 21.89 30.64 -20.94
C ARG A 1016 21.47 32.06 -20.54
N MET A 1017 22.44 32.97 -20.40
CA MET A 1017 22.19 34.37 -20.07
C MET A 1017 21.32 35.09 -21.10
N LEU A 1018 21.53 34.79 -22.39
CA LEU A 1018 20.69 35.31 -23.48
C LEU A 1018 19.24 34.83 -23.35
N ALA A 1019 19.03 33.53 -23.08
CA ALA A 1019 17.70 32.95 -22.90
C ALA A 1019 16.98 33.46 -21.65
N GLU A 1020 17.74 33.81 -20.60
CA GLU A 1020 17.20 34.40 -19.37
C GLU A 1020 17.04 35.93 -19.44
N GLY A 1021 17.35 36.56 -20.58
CA GLY A 1021 17.14 38.00 -20.80
C GLY A 1021 18.20 38.92 -20.19
N TYR A 1022 19.35 38.39 -19.78
CA TYR A 1022 20.48 39.17 -19.25
C TYR A 1022 21.41 39.72 -20.33
N LEU A 1023 21.36 39.17 -21.55
CA LEU A 1023 22.20 39.55 -22.67
C LEU A 1023 21.40 39.79 -23.94
N ILE A 1024 21.99 40.58 -24.83
CA ILE A 1024 21.61 40.68 -26.24
C ILE A 1024 22.78 40.12 -27.05
N ARG A 1025 22.49 39.25 -28.02
CA ARG A 1025 23.49 38.75 -28.98
C ARG A 1025 23.42 39.57 -30.26
N ALA A 1026 24.54 40.19 -30.62
CA ALA A 1026 24.67 40.89 -31.89
C ALA A 1026 25.57 40.08 -32.84
N VAL A 1027 25.10 39.91 -34.08
CA VAL A 1027 25.83 39.21 -35.14
C VAL A 1027 26.06 40.17 -36.29
N TYR A 1028 27.32 40.39 -36.65
CA TYR A 1028 27.72 41.23 -37.78
C TYR A 1028 28.54 40.43 -38.80
N THR A 1029 28.53 40.87 -40.05
CA THR A 1029 29.49 40.44 -41.07
C THR A 1029 30.60 41.48 -41.20
N ALA A 1030 31.86 41.06 -41.11
CA ALA A 1030 33.03 41.93 -41.26
C ALA A 1030 33.99 41.39 -42.32
N ARG A 1031 34.60 42.28 -43.12
CA ARG A 1031 35.66 41.90 -44.07
C ARG A 1031 37.02 42.02 -43.36
N THR A 1032 37.73 40.90 -43.23
CA THR A 1032 39.09 40.82 -42.70
C THR A 1032 40.10 40.47 -43.80
N SER A 1033 41.39 40.46 -43.46
CA SER A 1033 42.46 39.94 -44.34
C SER A 1033 42.20 38.50 -44.80
N GLY A 1034 41.56 37.67 -43.96
CA GLY A 1034 41.18 36.30 -44.25
C GLY A 1034 39.84 36.11 -44.97
N GLY A 1035 39.14 37.19 -45.35
CA GLY A 1035 37.85 37.14 -46.05
C GLY A 1035 36.67 37.64 -45.23
N LEU A 1036 35.45 37.24 -45.59
CA LEU A 1036 34.24 37.62 -44.86
C LEU A 1036 34.08 36.74 -43.62
N GLN A 1037 34.04 37.34 -42.43
CA GLN A 1037 33.86 36.64 -41.15
C GLN A 1037 32.60 37.13 -40.41
N LEU A 1038 32.02 36.26 -39.58
CA LEU A 1038 30.94 36.63 -38.67
C LEU A 1038 31.53 37.04 -37.32
N VAL A 1039 31.16 38.23 -36.85
CA VAL A 1039 31.49 38.71 -35.51
C VAL A 1039 30.27 38.49 -34.64
N ARG A 1040 30.38 37.56 -33.68
CA ARG A 1040 29.33 37.28 -32.70
C ARG A 1040 29.78 37.77 -31.34
N PHE A 1041 29.02 38.68 -30.77
CA PHE A 1041 29.27 39.10 -29.40
C PHE A 1041 27.97 39.27 -28.63
N TYR A 1042 28.07 38.91 -27.35
CA TYR A 1042 27.01 39.07 -26.38
C TYR A 1042 27.31 40.31 -25.56
N GLN A 1043 26.27 41.07 -25.22
CA GLN A 1043 26.41 42.32 -24.50
C GLN A 1043 25.28 42.53 -23.51
N GLY A 1044 25.61 43.10 -22.35
CA GLY A 1044 24.65 43.46 -21.31
C GLY A 1044 25.31 44.29 -20.21
N ALA A 1045 24.52 44.68 -19.21
CA ALA A 1045 24.99 45.53 -18.12
C ALA A 1045 26.11 44.84 -17.33
N ALA A 1046 27.28 45.48 -17.25
CA ALA A 1046 28.49 44.84 -16.72
C ALA A 1046 28.34 44.32 -15.29
N GLY A 1047 27.58 45.05 -14.46
CA GLY A 1047 27.30 44.65 -13.10
C GLY A 1047 26.49 43.35 -12.98
N GLU A 1048 25.46 43.17 -13.82
CA GLU A 1048 24.57 42.01 -13.82
C GLU A 1048 25.22 40.83 -14.54
N VAL A 1049 25.82 41.07 -15.70
CA VAL A 1049 26.53 40.04 -16.45
C VAL A 1049 27.70 39.50 -15.62
N GLY A 1050 28.47 40.37 -14.97
CA GLY A 1050 29.56 39.94 -14.09
C GLY A 1050 29.08 39.16 -12.86
N ALA A 1051 27.94 39.54 -12.28
CA ALA A 1051 27.31 38.76 -11.20
C ALA A 1051 26.88 37.37 -11.70
N TYR A 1052 26.28 37.29 -12.89
CA TYR A 1052 25.85 36.04 -13.50
C TYR A 1052 27.02 35.11 -13.80
N LEU A 1053 28.11 35.64 -14.35
CA LEU A 1053 29.32 34.87 -14.60
C LEU A 1053 29.91 34.32 -13.30
N ARG A 1054 29.95 35.11 -12.21
CA ARG A 1054 30.37 34.60 -10.91
C ARG A 1054 29.45 33.51 -10.38
N TRP A 1055 28.20 33.45 -10.80
CA TRP A 1055 27.30 32.38 -10.40
C TRP A 1055 27.44 31.12 -11.28
N GLN A 1056 27.56 31.27 -12.60
CA GLN A 1056 27.34 30.18 -13.57
C GLN A 1056 28.52 29.85 -14.47
N ALA A 1057 29.50 30.75 -14.61
CA ALA A 1057 30.58 30.58 -15.57
C ALA A 1057 31.59 29.54 -15.10
N GLN A 1058 32.08 28.76 -16.07
CA GLN A 1058 32.95 27.64 -15.81
C GLN A 1058 34.31 27.78 -16.49
N TRP A 1059 35.20 28.51 -15.82
CA TRP A 1059 36.63 28.64 -16.06
C TRP A 1059 37.37 27.30 -16.28
N LEU A 1060 37.86 26.98 -17.48
CA LEU A 1060 39.04 26.08 -17.59
C LEU A 1060 40.32 26.88 -17.39
N GLN A 1061 40.45 28.03 -18.06
CA GLN A 1061 41.57 28.96 -17.98
C GLN A 1061 41.09 30.38 -18.20
N SER A 1062 41.75 31.36 -17.58
CA SER A 1062 41.60 32.77 -17.93
C SER A 1062 42.93 33.53 -17.86
N ALA A 1063 43.15 34.42 -18.83
CA ALA A 1063 44.38 35.20 -18.93
C ALA A 1063 44.07 36.69 -19.18
N PRO A 1064 44.72 37.61 -18.47
CA PRO A 1064 44.54 39.04 -18.69
C PRO A 1064 45.12 39.46 -20.04
N GLN A 1065 44.45 40.41 -20.70
CA GLN A 1065 44.81 41.03 -21.95
C GLN A 1065 44.56 42.54 -21.89
N THR A 1066 45.11 43.28 -22.86
CA THR A 1066 44.81 44.70 -23.04
C THR A 1066 44.29 44.90 -24.47
N LEU A 1067 43.10 45.47 -24.60
CA LEU A 1067 42.49 45.80 -25.89
C LEU A 1067 42.48 47.31 -26.09
N ARG A 1068 42.65 47.74 -27.33
CA ARG A 1068 42.51 49.15 -27.70
C ARG A 1068 41.22 49.37 -28.47
N ILE A 1069 40.23 50.01 -27.86
CA ILE A 1069 38.90 50.27 -28.46
C ILE A 1069 38.60 51.77 -28.38
N GLY A 1070 38.19 52.37 -29.49
CA GLY A 1070 37.92 53.82 -29.55
C GLY A 1070 39.13 54.67 -29.11
N GLY A 1071 40.36 54.17 -29.31
CA GLY A 1071 41.60 54.82 -28.87
C GLY A 1071 41.98 54.63 -27.40
N ARG A 1072 41.12 54.03 -26.57
CA ARG A 1072 41.33 53.76 -25.14
C ARG A 1072 41.91 52.35 -24.93
N ASN A 1073 42.85 52.19 -23.98
CA ASN A 1073 43.29 50.87 -23.53
C ASN A 1073 42.33 50.38 -22.45
N LEU A 1074 41.76 49.19 -22.66
CA LEU A 1074 40.80 48.55 -21.76
C LEU A 1074 41.38 47.23 -21.25
N PRO A 1075 41.18 46.91 -19.96
CA PRO A 1075 41.45 45.57 -19.47
C PRO A 1075 40.49 44.58 -20.13
N ALA A 1076 41.02 43.44 -20.53
CA ALA A 1076 40.25 42.36 -21.14
C ALA A 1076 40.75 41.01 -20.61
N TRP A 1077 39.96 39.96 -20.82
CA TRP A 1077 40.30 38.62 -20.38
C TRP A 1077 39.95 37.61 -21.47
N GLN A 1078 40.91 36.76 -21.80
CA GLN A 1078 40.67 35.59 -22.62
C GLN A 1078 40.32 34.43 -21.70
N ALA A 1079 39.10 33.90 -21.81
CA ALA A 1079 38.61 32.79 -21.01
C ALA A 1079 38.30 31.57 -21.89
N ILE A 1080 38.52 30.36 -21.37
CA ILE A 1080 38.15 29.11 -22.05
C ILE A 1080 37.07 28.44 -21.20
N ASP A 1081 35.89 28.26 -21.80
CA ASP A 1081 34.76 27.57 -21.16
C ASP A 1081 35.08 26.07 -21.00
N ARG A 1082 34.86 25.55 -19.78
CA ARG A 1082 35.22 24.17 -19.42
C ARG A 1082 34.38 23.12 -20.15
N ASP A 1083 33.09 23.37 -20.29
CA ASP A 1083 32.14 22.38 -20.83
C ASP A 1083 32.22 22.31 -22.36
N SER A 1084 32.27 23.47 -23.02
CA SER A 1084 32.29 23.56 -24.50
C SER A 1084 33.69 23.63 -25.11
N GLY A 1085 34.72 23.98 -24.32
CA GLY A 1085 36.06 24.31 -24.82
C GLY A 1085 36.12 25.63 -25.61
N THR A 1086 35.03 26.39 -25.65
CA THR A 1086 34.93 27.63 -26.43
C THR A 1086 35.79 28.73 -25.82
N ALA A 1087 36.58 29.41 -26.65
CA ALA A 1087 37.34 30.58 -26.23
C ALA A 1087 36.47 31.85 -26.28
N TRP A 1088 36.57 32.69 -25.27
CA TRP A 1088 35.84 33.93 -25.12
C TRP A 1088 36.79 35.09 -24.83
N LEU A 1089 36.51 36.26 -25.39
CA LEU A 1089 37.16 37.51 -25.02
C LEU A 1089 36.16 38.42 -24.31
N LEU A 1090 36.46 38.72 -23.05
CA LEU A 1090 35.62 39.51 -22.15
C LEU A 1090 36.24 40.88 -21.94
N PHE A 1091 35.47 41.95 -22.08
CA PHE A 1091 35.91 43.31 -21.73
C PHE A 1091 34.71 44.23 -21.47
N GLU A 1092 34.95 45.27 -20.67
CA GLU A 1092 33.92 46.27 -20.35
C GLU A 1092 34.15 47.56 -21.15
N LEU A 1093 33.08 48.09 -21.76
CA LEU A 1093 33.06 49.38 -22.43
C LEU A 1093 31.80 50.14 -22.02
N ASP A 1094 31.98 51.32 -21.44
CA ASP A 1094 30.92 52.25 -21.03
C ASP A 1094 29.79 51.60 -20.20
N GLY A 1095 30.16 50.69 -19.29
CA GLY A 1095 29.23 49.98 -18.39
C GLY A 1095 28.55 48.76 -19.02
N THR A 1096 28.89 48.41 -20.26
CA THR A 1096 28.47 47.18 -20.95
C THR A 1096 29.61 46.17 -20.95
N LEU A 1097 29.35 44.96 -20.42
CA LEU A 1097 30.29 43.84 -20.54
C LEU A 1097 30.01 43.11 -21.85
N ILE A 1098 31.05 42.98 -22.68
CA ILE A 1098 31.01 42.30 -23.96
C ILE A 1098 31.74 40.97 -23.86
N ALA A 1099 31.13 39.91 -24.38
CA ALA A 1099 31.74 38.61 -24.58
C ALA A 1099 31.76 38.26 -26.06
N VAL A 1100 32.95 38.17 -26.66
CA VAL A 1100 33.15 37.80 -28.07
C VAL A 1100 33.50 36.32 -28.16
N GLU A 1101 32.77 35.60 -29.00
CA GLU A 1101 32.97 34.17 -29.21
C GLU A 1101 34.14 33.91 -30.17
N SER A 1102 35.12 33.11 -29.73
CA SER A 1102 36.26 32.63 -30.53
C SER A 1102 36.94 33.68 -31.42
N PRO A 1103 37.38 34.84 -30.88
CA PRO A 1103 37.93 35.91 -31.70
C PRO A 1103 39.27 35.51 -32.32
N THR A 1104 39.38 35.65 -33.64
CA THR A 1104 40.66 35.54 -34.35
C THR A 1104 41.45 36.84 -34.19
N PRO A 1105 42.80 36.82 -34.30
CA PRO A 1105 43.61 38.04 -34.26
C PRO A 1105 43.18 39.10 -35.29
N GLU A 1106 42.62 38.68 -36.42
CA GLU A 1106 42.11 39.54 -37.48
C GLU A 1106 40.84 40.32 -37.09
N LEU A 1107 40.10 39.85 -36.07
CA LEU A 1107 38.89 40.52 -35.58
C LEU A 1107 39.20 41.64 -34.57
N LEU A 1108 40.39 41.66 -33.96
CA LEU A 1108 40.75 42.69 -32.98
C LEU A 1108 40.69 44.13 -33.54
N PRO A 1109 41.19 44.42 -34.77
CA PRO A 1109 41.04 45.74 -35.38
C PRO A 1109 39.59 46.10 -35.73
N VAL A 1110 38.72 45.10 -35.96
CA VAL A 1110 37.29 45.31 -36.17
C VAL A 1110 36.64 45.72 -34.86
N LEU A 1111 36.89 44.98 -33.77
CA LEU A 1111 36.38 45.30 -32.43
C LEU A 1111 36.81 46.68 -31.93
N ALA A 1112 37.97 47.19 -32.38
CA ALA A 1112 38.45 48.53 -32.04
C ALA A 1112 37.51 49.67 -32.50
N GLN A 1113 36.59 49.38 -33.43
CA GLN A 1113 35.62 50.32 -34.00
C GLN A 1113 34.26 50.29 -33.28
N LEU A 1114 34.09 49.46 -32.25
CA LEU A 1114 32.86 49.38 -31.47
C LEU A 1114 32.56 50.72 -30.80
N GLN A 1115 31.29 51.13 -30.89
CA GLN A 1115 30.78 52.35 -30.26
C GLN A 1115 29.29 52.20 -29.90
N PRO A 1116 28.75 53.04 -29.00
CA PRO A 1116 27.34 53.06 -28.68
C PRO A 1116 26.46 53.36 -29.90
N ILE A 1117 25.41 52.58 -30.09
CA ILE A 1117 24.40 52.81 -31.12
C ILE A 1117 23.30 53.68 -30.51
N GLY A 1118 23.18 54.92 -30.98
CA GLY A 1118 22.12 55.84 -30.57
C GLY A 1118 20.81 55.63 -31.33
N THR A 1119 19.71 56.20 -30.83
CA THR A 1119 18.40 56.29 -31.50
C THR A 1119 18.39 57.14 -32.78
N ALA A 1120 19.56 57.64 -33.21
CA ALA A 1120 19.76 58.34 -34.46
C ALA A 1120 20.52 57.44 -35.46
N ALA A 1121 19.87 56.37 -35.92
CA ALA A 1121 20.24 55.70 -37.15
C ALA A 1121 18.98 55.65 -38.03
N PRO A 1122 19.00 56.19 -39.26
CA PRO A 1122 17.85 56.24 -40.15
C PRO A 1122 17.40 54.85 -40.62
#